data_AF-C4JXZ1-F1
#
_entry.id   AF-C4JXZ1-F1
#
_cell.length_a   1.000
_cell.length_b   1.000
_cell.length_c   1.000
_cell.angle_alpha   90.00
_cell.angle_beta   90.00
_cell.angle_gamma   90.00
#
_symmetry.space_group_name_H-M   'P 1'
#
loop_
_entity.id
_entity.type
_entity.pdbx_description
1 polymer ?
#
loop_
_entity_poly.entity_id
_entity_poly.type
_entity_poly.pdbx_seq_one_letter_code
_entity_poly.pdbx_strand_id
1 'polypeptide(L)'
;MASSDQQSPSSSLSLRFSQTALCIIPPENLCGEINRLRSFYDQAYGGWPPHINLLYPFVAAGSVPEAVARIRTALIQRRNAAGAPNVRLRLDQAGFFVPRKGNIVHLIPRSEDASMSLTDLRDTILAALGQPDGGQFNPHLTVGQTRAGDEQSRDSLLSKVRLLPPIEWNVEELVVLVRERVIQHGQKFSQMRVWGTIGLSGDLTMNNLAISEVGHVGEHMHALHNSEMIPTQPSISRSVCGEPMTTYQFPPDGYKWTPCAPILGESGEKEPGWDTLTVSSYNVLLEQPYPPPRGRYPALVHTILAQSALADILVLQEVCDDFLSHLLSQNEIQSRYCFATHGPPHQAECAPLPMQRNVVILSRFRFSWEILPFTERYKTAVILKMVGVGKQTADSRFLPLIVAAVHLTSGLADRRVSAKESQIRALYDFLDHTYPENPCIIAGDMNIPTSALTVQSAMDEKLLSPAKAYDLSQLESLLCGSRFEDAWLMARANAKDLSPNPADMLSIDTLEGEEGATFDPRRNPLAAASAGPDGRPQRYDRILMDRSGFLGPTEFNLFGLPDDDQNPAELGSDHWGVRATFCLKLESTASDNMTVASTSASFLTPTKLFDRHSLELCLRESMMLPTEADVSKRQSVVDLLRDVITQGPAARAGDGSGNNPEPNIAMVLVPVGSYGLGVWSPSSDIDCLVIGPISSKTFFAVAEKRLRKATDLGIRILRRVKAATGTMLELEVEGIKCDLQYCPASRVVEAWQRISLLPPDDSTFYLSSQALTKLQAFRDVDYIRRSIPDLAAFRAAHRFITLWAKRRGIYLARFGYLGGIHITMMLSRVCKLSCRKGGATSMDMICRFFKYYTNFDWEREILCDPSFFKDAPRYRRYANEPMVILTIHTPLVNIARSASKASTRTIIKELQRMDELISTPDMSWSGLVGNITASDSSQEFLKTYTSYIKIHVQYWGMILAKGSTLLGWLESRCCRLLNGAYPVSMQEYGPRDSLQERVSVMLQNTKGSTLLALRETRRVILKVLRWRDVDKTRLCLIGS
;
A
#
# COMPACT_ATOMS: atom_id res chain seq x y z
N MET A 1 -34.98 -25.88 -90.02
CA MET A 1 -36.27 -26.21 -89.40
C MET A 1 -36.00 -27.37 -88.45
N ALA A 2 -35.45 -27.08 -87.27
CA ALA A 2 -36.12 -26.67 -86.03
C ALA A 2 -36.64 -27.90 -85.26
N SER A 3 -35.70 -28.63 -84.67
CA SER A 3 -35.94 -29.73 -83.73
C SER A 3 -35.41 -29.35 -82.35
N SER A 4 -36.31 -29.31 -81.37
CA SER A 4 -36.09 -29.62 -79.95
C SER A 4 -34.68 -29.38 -79.37
N ASP A 5 -34.47 -28.24 -78.74
CA ASP A 5 -33.38 -28.10 -77.76
C ASP A 5 -33.94 -28.26 -76.34
N GLN A 6 -33.49 -29.35 -75.72
CA GLN A 6 -33.60 -29.66 -74.31
C GLN A 6 -32.92 -28.55 -73.50
N GLN A 7 -33.62 -28.00 -72.50
CA GLN A 7 -33.01 -27.14 -71.49
C GLN A 7 -31.95 -27.93 -70.71
N SER A 8 -30.70 -27.53 -70.90
CA SER A 8 -29.53 -27.98 -70.15
C SER A 8 -29.58 -27.49 -68.70
N PRO A 9 -29.36 -28.35 -67.68
CA PRO A 9 -29.26 -27.94 -66.29
C PRO A 9 -27.79 -27.80 -65.88
N SER A 10 -27.31 -26.60 -65.54
CA SER A 10 -26.28 -26.36 -64.50
C SER A 10 -25.67 -24.95 -64.61
N SER A 11 -26.30 -23.94 -64.00
CA SER A 11 -25.56 -22.72 -63.64
C SER A 11 -24.76 -23.00 -62.36
N SER A 12 -23.42 -22.93 -62.42
CA SER A 12 -22.58 -23.08 -61.21
C SER A 12 -22.75 -21.84 -60.32
N LEU A 13 -22.91 -22.02 -59.00
CA LEU A 13 -23.00 -20.90 -58.07
C LEU A 13 -21.60 -20.44 -57.64
N SER A 14 -21.27 -19.17 -57.88
CA SER A 14 -19.95 -18.62 -57.52
C SER A 14 -19.74 -18.55 -56.01
N LEU A 15 -18.65 -19.16 -55.51
CA LEU A 15 -18.27 -19.20 -54.09
C LEU A 15 -17.29 -18.11 -53.66
N ARG A 16 -17.28 -16.94 -54.32
CA ARG A 16 -16.28 -15.88 -54.06
C ARG A 16 -16.75 -14.81 -53.05
N PHE A 17 -17.90 -14.99 -52.41
CA PHE A 17 -18.54 -13.94 -51.61
C PHE A 17 -18.25 -14.12 -50.11
N SER A 18 -17.40 -13.25 -49.55
CA SER A 18 -16.99 -13.29 -48.12
C SER A 18 -18.05 -12.74 -47.15
N GLN A 19 -19.22 -12.39 -47.68
CA GLN A 19 -20.39 -11.97 -46.90
C GLN A 19 -21.16 -13.16 -46.34
N THR A 20 -20.92 -14.38 -46.83
CA THR A 20 -21.62 -15.57 -46.36
C THR A 20 -20.61 -16.69 -46.10
N ALA A 21 -20.98 -17.62 -45.24
CA ALA A 21 -20.20 -18.82 -44.95
C ALA A 21 -21.16 -20.00 -44.70
N LEU A 22 -20.74 -21.21 -45.09
CA LEU A 22 -21.39 -22.45 -44.67
C LEU A 22 -20.48 -23.13 -43.65
N CYS A 23 -20.97 -23.32 -42.42
CA CYS A 23 -20.17 -23.71 -41.27
C CYS A 23 -20.85 -24.83 -40.47
N ILE A 24 -20.07 -25.46 -39.61
CA ILE A 24 -20.56 -26.27 -38.49
C ILE A 24 -20.29 -25.45 -37.21
N ILE A 25 -21.28 -25.33 -36.33
CA ILE A 25 -21.15 -24.66 -35.04
C ILE A 25 -21.28 -25.72 -33.94
N PRO A 26 -20.31 -25.85 -33.00
CA PRO A 26 -20.47 -26.77 -31.89
C PRO A 26 -21.58 -26.30 -30.94
N PRO A 27 -22.25 -27.22 -30.22
CA PRO A 27 -23.25 -26.88 -29.22
C PRO A 27 -22.74 -25.85 -28.19
N GLU A 28 -23.60 -24.92 -27.80
CA GLU A 28 -23.25 -23.79 -26.92
C GLU A 28 -22.68 -24.24 -25.57
N ASN A 29 -23.25 -25.31 -25.00
CA ASN A 29 -22.82 -25.90 -23.73
C ASN A 29 -21.40 -26.50 -23.76
N LEU A 30 -20.83 -26.74 -24.95
CA LEU A 30 -19.47 -27.25 -25.12
C LEU A 30 -18.46 -26.12 -25.42
N CYS A 31 -18.93 -24.91 -25.73
CA CYS A 31 -18.08 -23.84 -26.23
C CYS A 31 -17.54 -22.91 -25.13
N GLY A 32 -17.97 -23.04 -23.86
CA GLY A 32 -17.64 -22.09 -22.79
C GLY A 32 -16.14 -21.81 -22.66
N GLU A 33 -15.32 -22.84 -22.42
CA GLU A 33 -13.87 -22.69 -22.25
C GLU A 33 -13.15 -22.27 -23.53
N ILE A 34 -13.63 -22.72 -24.70
CA ILE A 34 -13.11 -22.31 -26.00
C ILE A 34 -13.35 -20.81 -26.22
N ASN A 35 -14.58 -20.36 -26.01
CA ASN A 35 -14.95 -18.95 -26.15
C ASN A 35 -14.24 -18.07 -25.11
N ARG A 36 -13.97 -18.60 -23.91
CA ARG A 36 -13.16 -17.90 -22.92
C ARG A 36 -11.74 -17.64 -23.43
N LEU A 37 -11.07 -18.61 -24.06
CA LEU A 37 -9.77 -18.33 -24.71
C LEU A 37 -9.92 -17.40 -25.91
N ARG A 38 -10.95 -17.58 -26.75
CA ARG A 38 -11.20 -16.71 -27.91
C ARG A 38 -11.42 -15.25 -27.50
N SER A 39 -12.07 -14.99 -26.36
CA SER A 39 -12.31 -13.62 -25.89
C SER A 39 -11.01 -12.85 -25.64
N PHE A 40 -9.93 -13.52 -25.21
CA PHE A 40 -8.62 -12.92 -25.02
C PHE A 40 -7.73 -12.97 -26.26
N TYR A 41 -7.78 -14.06 -27.04
CA TYR A 41 -6.79 -14.35 -28.09
C TYR A 41 -7.30 -14.30 -29.53
N ASP A 42 -8.61 -14.30 -29.77
CA ASP A 42 -9.21 -14.23 -31.11
C ASP A 42 -9.72 -12.80 -31.40
N GLN A 43 -9.24 -12.19 -32.48
CA GLN A 43 -9.74 -10.89 -32.93
C GLN A 43 -11.11 -10.99 -33.61
N ALA A 44 -11.50 -12.20 -34.03
CA ALA A 44 -12.81 -12.46 -34.60
C ALA A 44 -13.88 -12.78 -33.54
N TYR A 45 -13.51 -12.88 -32.26
CA TYR A 45 -14.46 -13.09 -31.17
C TYR A 45 -15.53 -11.98 -31.13
N GLY A 46 -16.79 -12.34 -30.85
CA GLY A 46 -17.96 -11.45 -30.93
C GLY A 46 -18.44 -11.14 -32.36
N GLY A 47 -17.53 -11.12 -33.34
CA GLY A 47 -17.87 -11.00 -34.77
C GLY A 47 -18.23 -12.33 -35.43
N TRP A 48 -17.63 -13.44 -34.97
CA TRP A 48 -17.87 -14.80 -35.44
C TRP A 48 -18.17 -15.75 -34.26
N PRO A 49 -19.22 -16.59 -34.35
CA PRO A 49 -19.42 -17.67 -33.40
C PRO A 49 -18.27 -18.69 -33.47
N PRO A 50 -18.07 -19.56 -32.47
CA PRO A 50 -17.14 -20.68 -32.59
C PRO A 50 -17.61 -21.58 -33.73
N HIS A 51 -16.79 -21.80 -34.74
CA HIS A 51 -17.22 -22.45 -35.97
C HIS A 51 -16.09 -23.21 -36.65
N ILE A 52 -16.47 -24.20 -37.46
CA ILE A 52 -15.64 -24.89 -38.45
C ILE A 52 -16.19 -24.54 -39.83
N ASN A 53 -15.36 -23.92 -40.68
CA ASN A 53 -15.79 -23.59 -42.04
C ASN A 53 -15.83 -24.84 -42.91
N LEU A 54 -16.97 -25.13 -43.54
CA LEU A 54 -17.07 -26.08 -44.66
C LEU A 54 -16.77 -25.36 -45.97
N LEU A 55 -17.42 -24.21 -46.19
CA LEU A 55 -17.20 -23.33 -47.33
C LEU A 55 -17.14 -21.87 -46.87
N TYR A 56 -15.96 -21.27 -46.99
CA TYR A 56 -15.75 -19.83 -46.85
C TYR A 56 -14.63 -19.37 -47.80
N PRO A 57 -14.88 -18.40 -48.69
CA PRO A 57 -16.15 -17.72 -48.94
C PRO A 57 -17.26 -18.64 -49.49
N PHE A 58 -18.53 -18.21 -49.44
CA PHE A 58 -19.68 -18.97 -49.94
C PHE A 58 -20.41 -18.17 -51.04
N VAL A 59 -21.73 -18.36 -51.24
CA VAL A 59 -22.50 -17.71 -52.32
C VAL A 59 -22.89 -16.27 -51.99
N ALA A 60 -23.27 -15.47 -52.99
CA ALA A 60 -23.83 -14.14 -52.73
C ALA A 60 -25.05 -14.22 -51.80
N ALA A 61 -25.25 -13.22 -50.93
CA ALA A 61 -26.36 -13.22 -49.96
C ALA A 61 -27.74 -13.47 -50.60
N GLY A 62 -27.99 -12.90 -51.79
CA GLY A 62 -29.23 -13.13 -52.54
C GLY A 62 -29.40 -14.54 -53.13
N SER A 63 -28.31 -15.30 -53.27
CA SER A 63 -28.30 -16.68 -53.81
C SER A 63 -28.30 -17.74 -52.71
N VAL A 64 -28.30 -17.35 -51.43
CA VAL A 64 -28.35 -18.28 -50.29
C VAL A 64 -29.56 -19.23 -50.34
N PRO A 65 -30.80 -18.76 -50.60
CA PRO A 65 -31.95 -19.67 -50.68
C PRO A 65 -31.81 -20.75 -51.76
N GLU A 66 -31.27 -20.39 -52.92
CA GLU A 66 -31.02 -21.33 -54.02
C GLU A 66 -29.94 -22.34 -53.66
N ALA A 67 -28.83 -21.88 -53.06
CA ALA A 67 -27.74 -22.75 -52.61
C ALA A 67 -28.23 -23.75 -51.56
N VAL A 68 -29.01 -23.29 -50.57
CA VAL A 68 -29.62 -24.13 -49.52
C VAL A 68 -30.53 -25.19 -50.13
N ALA A 69 -31.38 -24.83 -51.10
CA ALA A 69 -32.27 -25.77 -51.78
C ALA A 69 -31.50 -26.85 -52.55
N ARG A 70 -30.41 -26.48 -53.24
CA ARG A 70 -29.54 -27.43 -53.96
C ARG A 70 -28.82 -28.37 -52.99
N ILE A 71 -28.22 -27.84 -51.92
CA ILE A 71 -27.55 -28.63 -50.89
C ILE A 71 -28.52 -29.62 -50.26
N ARG A 72 -29.71 -29.17 -49.87
CA ARG A 72 -30.76 -30.02 -49.28
C ARG A 72 -31.14 -31.17 -50.22
N THR A 73 -31.35 -30.86 -51.50
CA THR A 73 -31.71 -31.88 -52.50
C THR A 73 -30.62 -32.94 -52.63
N ALA A 74 -29.34 -32.53 -52.65
CA ALA A 74 -28.22 -33.44 -52.69
C ALA A 74 -28.10 -34.29 -51.41
N LEU A 75 -28.34 -33.71 -50.22
CA LEU A 75 -28.34 -34.45 -48.96
C LEU A 75 -29.48 -35.49 -48.89
N ILE A 76 -30.68 -35.16 -49.37
CA ILE A 76 -31.81 -36.12 -49.44
C ILE A 76 -31.49 -37.25 -50.42
N GLN A 77 -30.94 -36.93 -51.60
CA GLN A 77 -30.55 -37.93 -52.60
C GLN A 77 -29.48 -38.87 -52.05
N ARG A 78 -28.44 -38.31 -51.41
CA ARG A 78 -27.40 -39.07 -50.73
C ARG A 78 -27.97 -39.95 -49.62
N ARG A 79 -28.88 -39.42 -48.80
CA ARG A 79 -29.57 -40.17 -47.74
C ARG A 79 -30.30 -41.40 -48.28
N ASN A 80 -31.03 -41.23 -49.38
CA ASN A 80 -31.79 -42.31 -50.00
C ASN A 80 -30.87 -43.37 -50.66
N ALA A 81 -29.68 -42.97 -51.12
CA ALA A 81 -28.73 -43.86 -51.80
C ALA A 81 -27.76 -44.59 -50.85
N ALA A 82 -27.26 -43.90 -49.83
CA ALA A 82 -26.13 -44.34 -49.00
C ALA A 82 -26.35 -44.12 -47.48
N GLY A 83 -27.54 -43.68 -47.06
CA GLY A 83 -27.84 -43.31 -45.66
C GLY A 83 -27.47 -41.86 -45.34
N ALA A 84 -28.02 -41.34 -44.23
CA ALA A 84 -27.72 -39.98 -43.78
C ALA A 84 -26.23 -39.86 -43.38
N PRO A 85 -25.55 -38.75 -43.70
CA PRO A 85 -24.17 -38.56 -43.28
C PRO A 85 -24.09 -38.51 -41.75
N ASN A 86 -23.41 -39.49 -41.16
CA ASN A 86 -23.17 -39.53 -39.71
C ASN A 86 -21.79 -38.94 -39.42
N VAL A 87 -21.76 -37.67 -39.01
CA VAL A 87 -20.52 -36.95 -38.73
C VAL A 87 -20.41 -36.74 -37.22
N ARG A 88 -19.66 -37.63 -36.55
CA ARG A 88 -19.29 -37.48 -35.14
C ARG A 88 -17.97 -36.72 -35.05
N LEU A 89 -18.01 -35.49 -34.53
CA LEU A 89 -16.83 -34.64 -34.38
C LEU A 89 -16.32 -34.67 -32.96
N ARG A 90 -15.03 -34.93 -32.82
CA ARG A 90 -14.27 -34.80 -31.57
C ARG A 90 -13.10 -33.86 -31.83
N LEU A 91 -13.10 -32.69 -31.22
CA LEU A 91 -11.99 -31.73 -31.29
C LEU A 91 -11.11 -31.91 -30.05
N ASP A 92 -9.96 -32.54 -30.23
CA ASP A 92 -9.04 -32.92 -29.14
C ASP A 92 -7.55 -32.70 -29.48
N GLN A 93 -7.25 -32.13 -30.65
CA GLN A 93 -5.89 -31.82 -31.07
C GLN A 93 -5.73 -30.33 -31.37
N ALA A 94 -4.72 -29.70 -30.76
CA ALA A 94 -4.35 -28.33 -31.05
C ALA A 94 -3.28 -28.26 -32.14
N GLY A 95 -3.46 -27.34 -33.10
CA GLY A 95 -2.53 -27.08 -34.19
C GLY A 95 -2.37 -25.58 -34.44
N PHE A 96 -1.47 -25.24 -35.36
CA PHE A 96 -1.35 -23.89 -35.87
C PHE A 96 -1.01 -23.88 -37.36
N PHE A 97 -1.30 -22.77 -38.03
CA PHE A 97 -0.76 -22.46 -39.36
C PHE A 97 -0.36 -20.99 -39.42
N VAL A 98 0.52 -20.65 -40.38
CA VAL A 98 1.17 -19.34 -40.47
C VAL A 98 0.75 -18.60 -41.76
N PRO A 99 -0.41 -17.95 -41.78
CA PRO A 99 -0.79 -17.07 -42.89
C PRO A 99 0.05 -15.77 -42.88
N ARG A 100 0.03 -15.02 -43.99
CA ARG A 100 0.83 -13.78 -44.18
C ARG A 100 0.65 -12.70 -43.10
N LYS A 101 -0.42 -12.74 -42.30
CA LYS A 101 -0.81 -11.67 -41.34
C LYS A 101 -0.67 -12.06 -39.85
N GLY A 102 -0.20 -13.27 -39.53
CA GLY A 102 -0.07 -13.73 -38.14
C GLY A 102 -0.06 -15.25 -38.03
N ASN A 103 0.05 -15.79 -36.82
CA ASN A 103 -0.15 -17.22 -36.56
C ASN A 103 -1.59 -17.47 -36.12
N ILE A 104 -2.23 -18.52 -36.61
CA ILE A 104 -3.57 -18.93 -36.17
C ILE A 104 -3.46 -20.26 -35.42
N VAL A 105 -3.85 -20.25 -34.15
CA VAL A 105 -3.93 -21.43 -33.28
C VAL A 105 -5.36 -21.94 -33.28
N HIS A 106 -5.53 -23.24 -33.48
CA HIS A 106 -6.83 -23.84 -33.74
C HIS A 106 -6.94 -25.25 -33.15
N LEU A 107 -8.17 -25.75 -33.04
CA LEU A 107 -8.48 -27.15 -32.73
C LEU A 107 -8.86 -27.90 -34.02
N ILE A 108 -8.37 -29.12 -34.18
CA ILE A 108 -8.71 -30.04 -35.28
C ILE A 108 -9.24 -31.38 -34.73
N PRO A 109 -10.03 -32.11 -35.54
CA PRO A 109 -10.42 -33.47 -35.20
C PRO A 109 -9.24 -34.45 -35.38
N ARG A 110 -8.99 -35.32 -34.39
CA ARG A 110 -7.90 -36.32 -34.42
C ARG A 110 -8.18 -37.52 -35.35
N SER A 111 -9.45 -37.89 -35.54
CA SER A 111 -9.80 -39.09 -36.31
C SER A 111 -9.71 -38.82 -37.82
N GLU A 112 -8.92 -39.64 -38.53
CA GLU A 112 -8.90 -39.67 -40.00
C GLU A 112 -10.31 -39.95 -40.56
N ASP A 113 -11.09 -40.82 -39.91
CA ASP A 113 -12.46 -41.17 -40.33
C ASP A 113 -13.43 -39.97 -40.28
N ALA A 114 -13.31 -39.12 -39.25
CA ALA A 114 -14.13 -37.92 -39.12
C ALA A 114 -13.72 -36.86 -40.18
N SER A 115 -12.43 -36.75 -40.46
CA SER A 115 -11.91 -35.84 -41.50
C SER A 115 -12.33 -36.29 -42.90
N MET A 116 -12.33 -37.60 -43.17
CA MET A 116 -12.83 -38.18 -44.42
C MET A 116 -14.33 -37.95 -44.57
N SER A 117 -15.12 -38.18 -43.52
CA SER A 117 -16.57 -37.97 -43.53
C SER A 117 -16.94 -36.50 -43.78
N LEU A 118 -16.19 -35.55 -43.20
CA LEU A 118 -16.37 -34.12 -43.47
C LEU A 118 -15.96 -33.72 -44.89
N THR A 119 -14.91 -34.34 -45.42
CA THR A 119 -14.45 -34.09 -46.80
C THR A 119 -15.50 -34.58 -47.80
N ASP A 120 -16.00 -35.80 -47.60
CA ASP A 120 -17.06 -36.39 -48.42
C ASP A 120 -18.38 -35.62 -48.34
N LEU A 121 -18.74 -35.12 -47.15
CA LEU A 121 -19.87 -34.19 -46.99
C LEU A 121 -19.64 -32.88 -47.77
N ARG A 122 -18.44 -32.30 -47.67
CA ARG A 122 -18.07 -31.07 -48.40
C ARG A 122 -18.06 -31.28 -49.91
N ASP A 123 -17.59 -32.42 -50.40
CA ASP A 123 -17.55 -32.73 -51.83
C ASP A 123 -18.97 -32.94 -52.39
N THR A 124 -19.85 -33.58 -51.62
CA THR A 124 -21.30 -33.65 -51.93
C THR A 124 -21.91 -32.25 -52.08
N ILE A 125 -21.56 -31.34 -51.18
CA ILE A 125 -22.03 -29.94 -51.21
C ILE A 125 -21.46 -29.21 -52.42
N LEU A 126 -20.17 -29.36 -52.73
CA LEU A 126 -19.53 -28.72 -53.89
C LEU A 126 -20.14 -29.20 -55.21
N ALA A 127 -20.37 -30.51 -55.35
CA ALA A 127 -21.07 -31.09 -56.49
C ALA A 127 -22.48 -30.53 -56.65
N ALA A 128 -23.23 -30.39 -55.55
CA ALA A 128 -24.58 -29.79 -55.56
C ALA A 128 -24.60 -28.33 -56.03
N LEU A 129 -23.52 -27.59 -55.78
CA LEU A 129 -23.36 -26.18 -56.18
C LEU A 129 -22.72 -26.02 -57.58
N GLY A 130 -22.40 -27.13 -58.24
CA GLY A 130 -21.74 -27.15 -59.55
C GLY A 130 -20.30 -26.66 -59.51
N GLN A 131 -19.61 -26.85 -58.39
CA GLN A 131 -18.20 -26.49 -58.22
C GLN A 131 -17.30 -27.74 -58.36
N PRO A 132 -16.06 -27.60 -58.85
CA PRO A 132 -15.12 -28.70 -58.89
C PRO A 132 -14.68 -29.11 -57.46
N ASP A 133 -14.15 -30.33 -57.32
CA ASP A 133 -13.62 -30.84 -56.06
C ASP A 133 -12.63 -29.85 -55.44
N GLY A 134 -12.91 -29.48 -54.20
CA GLY A 134 -12.39 -28.26 -53.57
C GLY A 134 -11.02 -28.44 -52.93
N GLY A 135 -10.07 -29.09 -53.60
CA GLY A 135 -8.69 -29.25 -53.16
C GLY A 135 -8.51 -29.72 -51.71
N GLN A 136 -7.37 -29.38 -51.09
CA GLN A 136 -7.06 -29.75 -49.71
C GLN A 136 -8.01 -29.04 -48.71
N PHE A 137 -8.71 -29.82 -47.89
CA PHE A 137 -9.63 -29.35 -46.86
C PHE A 137 -9.08 -29.65 -45.46
N ASN A 138 -8.88 -28.61 -44.65
CA ASN A 138 -8.37 -28.73 -43.29
C ASN A 138 -9.42 -28.19 -42.31
N PRO A 139 -10.37 -29.02 -41.82
CA PRO A 139 -11.39 -28.59 -40.88
C PRO A 139 -10.75 -28.18 -39.56
N HIS A 140 -11.00 -26.95 -39.12
CA HIS A 140 -10.45 -26.44 -37.88
C HIS A 140 -11.40 -25.41 -37.24
N LEU A 141 -11.32 -25.32 -35.91
CA LEU A 141 -11.95 -24.27 -35.11
C LEU A 141 -10.86 -23.33 -34.62
N THR A 142 -10.91 -22.05 -35.02
CA THR A 142 -9.93 -21.05 -34.59
C THR A 142 -10.15 -20.68 -33.12
N VAL A 143 -9.09 -20.78 -32.30
CA VAL A 143 -9.14 -20.42 -30.87
C VAL A 143 -8.44 -19.09 -30.61
N GLY A 144 -7.37 -18.77 -31.35
CA GLY A 144 -6.68 -17.49 -31.16
C GLY A 144 -5.62 -17.21 -32.20
N GLN A 145 -5.11 -15.99 -32.18
CA GLN A 145 -4.18 -15.46 -33.17
C GLN A 145 -3.03 -14.73 -32.49
N THR A 146 -1.81 -14.89 -32.99
CA THR A 146 -0.62 -14.14 -32.54
C THR A 146 0.04 -13.40 -33.70
N ARG A 147 0.93 -12.45 -33.38
CA ARG A 147 1.64 -11.64 -34.38
C ARG A 147 2.58 -12.52 -35.22
N ALA A 148 2.77 -12.14 -36.49
CA ALA A 148 3.73 -12.81 -37.35
C ALA A 148 5.16 -12.64 -36.78
N GLY A 149 5.95 -13.71 -36.79
CA GLY A 149 7.31 -13.72 -36.24
C GLY A 149 7.40 -13.85 -34.71
N ASP A 150 6.27 -13.91 -34.00
CA ASP A 150 6.23 -14.11 -32.54
C ASP A 150 5.98 -15.60 -32.21
N GLU A 151 7.02 -16.41 -32.39
CA GLU A 151 6.98 -17.86 -32.14
C GLU A 151 6.75 -18.19 -30.68
N GLN A 152 7.29 -17.38 -29.77
CA GLN A 152 7.14 -17.58 -28.33
C GLN A 152 5.68 -17.42 -27.88
N SER A 153 5.00 -16.35 -28.31
CA SER A 153 3.57 -16.18 -28.01
C SER A 153 2.72 -17.24 -28.70
N ARG A 154 3.08 -17.65 -29.93
CA ARG A 154 2.41 -18.75 -30.65
C ARG A 154 2.49 -20.05 -29.87
N ASP A 155 3.70 -20.43 -29.43
CA ASP A 155 3.94 -21.72 -28.76
C ASP A 155 3.34 -21.74 -27.36
N SER A 156 3.35 -20.61 -26.66
CA SER A 156 2.63 -20.43 -25.39
C SER A 156 1.11 -20.58 -25.56
N LEU A 157 0.51 -19.92 -26.56
CA LEU A 157 -0.92 -20.05 -26.84
C LEU A 157 -1.25 -21.48 -27.29
N LEU A 158 -0.44 -22.09 -28.14
CA LEU A 158 -0.61 -23.47 -28.59
C LEU A 158 -0.59 -24.44 -27.41
N SER A 159 0.34 -24.26 -26.47
CA SER A 159 0.40 -25.06 -25.25
C SER A 159 -0.88 -24.93 -24.43
N LYS A 160 -1.39 -23.70 -24.25
CA LYS A 160 -2.65 -23.45 -23.56
C LYS A 160 -3.83 -24.12 -24.25
N VAL A 161 -3.92 -24.05 -25.58
CA VAL A 161 -4.99 -24.70 -26.35
C VAL A 161 -4.91 -26.24 -26.26
N ARG A 162 -3.72 -26.83 -26.09
CA ARG A 162 -3.57 -28.28 -25.83
C ARG A 162 -4.16 -28.73 -24.49
N LEU A 163 -4.35 -27.82 -23.55
CA LEU A 163 -4.93 -28.10 -22.23
C LEU A 163 -6.47 -28.01 -22.24
N LEU A 164 -7.09 -27.57 -23.34
CA LEU A 164 -8.55 -27.54 -23.42
C LEU A 164 -9.13 -28.96 -23.32
N PRO A 165 -10.17 -29.16 -22.51
CA PRO A 165 -10.91 -30.42 -22.49
C PRO A 165 -11.44 -30.75 -23.89
N PRO A 166 -11.37 -32.01 -24.33
CA PRO A 166 -11.86 -32.40 -25.65
C PRO A 166 -13.37 -32.23 -25.72
N ILE A 167 -13.86 -31.63 -26.81
CA ILE A 167 -15.30 -31.52 -27.06
C ILE A 167 -15.75 -32.51 -28.13
N GLU A 168 -16.91 -33.11 -27.93
CA GLU A 168 -17.43 -34.15 -28.81
C GLU A 168 -18.95 -34.05 -28.98
N TRP A 169 -19.41 -34.08 -30.23
CA TRP A 169 -20.84 -34.02 -30.56
C TRP A 169 -21.11 -34.68 -31.92
N ASN A 170 -22.37 -35.04 -32.15
CA ASN A 170 -22.84 -35.44 -33.48
C ASN A 170 -23.31 -34.19 -34.23
N VAL A 171 -22.82 -33.98 -35.45
CA VAL A 171 -23.28 -32.87 -36.29
C VAL A 171 -24.65 -33.24 -36.82
N GLU A 172 -25.68 -32.49 -36.44
CA GLU A 172 -27.05 -32.71 -36.90
C GLU A 172 -27.45 -31.71 -37.99
N GLU A 173 -26.83 -30.52 -37.98
CA GLU A 173 -27.16 -29.42 -38.88
C GLU A 173 -25.93 -28.65 -39.38
N LEU A 174 -26.05 -28.09 -40.57
CA LEU A 174 -25.12 -27.13 -41.16
C LEU A 174 -25.69 -25.73 -40.99
N VAL A 175 -24.85 -24.77 -40.63
CA VAL A 175 -25.27 -23.40 -40.38
C VAL A 175 -24.82 -22.49 -41.51
N VAL A 176 -25.77 -21.74 -42.09
CA VAL A 176 -25.44 -20.66 -43.02
C VAL A 176 -25.31 -19.37 -42.24
N LEU A 177 -24.14 -18.75 -42.32
CA LEU A 177 -23.87 -17.45 -41.73
C LEU A 177 -23.91 -16.36 -42.80
N VAL A 178 -24.53 -15.22 -42.48
CA VAL A 178 -24.56 -14.02 -43.32
C VAL A 178 -24.02 -12.83 -42.53
N ARG A 179 -23.20 -12.03 -43.20
CA ARG A 179 -22.54 -10.86 -42.63
C ARG A 179 -23.49 -9.68 -42.58
N GLU A 180 -23.82 -9.25 -41.37
CA GLU A 180 -24.56 -8.03 -41.10
C GLU A 180 -23.60 -6.88 -40.76
N ARG A 181 -23.94 -5.69 -41.25
CA ARG A 181 -23.26 -4.44 -40.85
C ARG A 181 -24.14 -3.72 -39.85
N VAL A 182 -23.73 -3.71 -38.59
CA VAL A 182 -24.44 -3.02 -37.51
C VAL A 182 -23.79 -1.67 -37.28
N ILE A 183 -24.58 -0.60 -37.28
CA ILE A 183 -24.12 0.72 -36.86
C ILE A 183 -24.62 0.92 -35.43
N GLN A 184 -23.69 0.93 -34.47
CA GLN A 184 -23.99 1.18 -33.06
C GLN A 184 -23.13 2.36 -32.61
N HIS A 185 -23.80 3.41 -32.11
CA HIS A 185 -23.16 4.64 -31.61
C HIS A 185 -22.12 5.26 -32.57
N GLY A 186 -22.42 5.28 -33.88
CA GLY A 186 -21.56 5.89 -34.90
C GLY A 186 -20.39 5.04 -35.39
N GLN A 187 -20.14 3.87 -34.80
CA GLN A 187 -19.13 2.90 -35.27
C GLN A 187 -19.78 1.78 -36.10
N LYS A 188 -19.10 1.38 -37.18
CA LYS A 188 -19.54 0.32 -38.09
C LYS A 188 -18.93 -1.01 -37.65
N PHE A 189 -19.76 -1.94 -37.20
CA PHE A 189 -19.36 -3.31 -36.87
C PHE A 189 -19.81 -4.27 -37.97
N SER A 190 -19.06 -5.37 -38.13
CA SER A 190 -19.39 -6.46 -39.04
C SER A 190 -19.51 -7.74 -38.23
N GLN A 191 -20.70 -8.34 -38.20
CA GLN A 191 -20.97 -9.56 -37.44
C GLN A 191 -21.54 -10.63 -38.38
N MET A 192 -21.10 -11.88 -38.23
CA MET A 192 -21.70 -13.03 -38.90
C MET A 192 -22.86 -13.53 -38.05
N ARG A 193 -24.08 -13.51 -38.60
CA ARG A 193 -25.28 -14.03 -37.94
C ARG A 193 -25.81 -15.27 -38.64
N VAL A 194 -26.47 -16.13 -37.86
CA VAL A 194 -27.16 -17.31 -38.38
C VAL A 194 -28.32 -16.85 -39.26
N TRP A 195 -28.23 -17.17 -40.55
CA TRP A 195 -29.31 -16.95 -41.51
C TRP A 195 -30.32 -18.09 -41.50
N GLY A 196 -29.83 -19.33 -41.32
CA GLY A 196 -30.66 -20.53 -41.24
C GLY A 196 -29.79 -21.79 -41.11
N THR A 197 -30.42 -22.92 -40.82
CA THR A 197 -29.73 -24.22 -40.69
C THR A 197 -30.28 -25.26 -41.68
N ILE A 198 -29.44 -26.21 -42.05
CA ILE A 198 -29.73 -27.31 -42.98
C ILE A 198 -29.47 -28.62 -42.22
N GLY A 199 -30.52 -29.38 -41.90
CA GLY A 199 -30.36 -30.67 -41.25
C GLY A 199 -29.62 -31.66 -42.16
N LEU A 200 -28.71 -32.46 -41.60
CA LEU A 200 -28.02 -33.52 -42.34
C LEU A 200 -28.97 -34.60 -42.87
N SER A 201 -30.13 -34.76 -42.22
CA SER A 201 -31.24 -35.59 -42.70
C SER A 201 -31.97 -35.00 -43.92
N GLY A 202 -31.69 -33.75 -44.30
CA GLY A 202 -32.35 -33.06 -45.41
C GLY A 202 -33.56 -32.19 -45.02
N ASP A 203 -33.86 -32.08 -43.72
CA ASP A 203 -34.94 -31.25 -43.20
C ASP A 203 -34.46 -29.80 -42.97
N LEU A 204 -35.38 -28.84 -43.05
CA LEU A 204 -35.10 -27.42 -42.78
C LEU A 204 -35.70 -27.02 -41.44
N THR A 205 -34.87 -26.41 -40.60
CA THR A 205 -35.28 -25.67 -39.41
C THR A 205 -35.04 -24.19 -39.68
N MET A 206 -36.11 -23.48 -40.08
CA MET A 206 -36.07 -22.02 -40.22
C MET A 206 -36.36 -21.38 -38.86
N ASN A 207 -35.40 -20.61 -38.34
CA ASN A 207 -35.74 -19.63 -37.30
C ASN A 207 -36.53 -18.51 -37.97
N ASN A 208 -37.84 -18.46 -37.72
CA ASN A 208 -38.70 -17.35 -38.15
C ASN A 208 -38.25 -16.04 -37.51
N LEU A 209 -37.50 -15.23 -38.26
CA LEU A 209 -37.50 -13.78 -38.12
C LEU A 209 -37.64 -13.19 -39.53
N ALA A 210 -38.90 -13.04 -39.94
CA ALA A 210 -39.28 -12.34 -41.15
C ALA A 210 -38.88 -10.86 -41.04
N ILE A 211 -38.15 -10.37 -42.03
CA ILE A 211 -38.00 -8.95 -42.31
C ILE A 211 -39.28 -8.50 -43.03
N SER A 212 -40.21 -7.85 -42.35
CA SER A 212 -41.08 -6.77 -42.89
C SER A 212 -42.16 -6.29 -41.89
N GLU A 213 -42.17 -4.96 -41.68
CA GLU A 213 -43.29 -4.06 -41.35
C GLU A 213 -43.88 -3.97 -39.91
N VAL A 214 -43.59 -2.79 -39.31
CA VAL A 214 -44.43 -1.92 -38.44
C VAL A 214 -45.51 -2.57 -37.55
N GLY A 215 -45.32 -2.45 -36.23
CA GLY A 215 -46.42 -2.40 -35.26
C GLY A 215 -46.22 -3.29 -34.04
N HIS A 216 -46.33 -2.69 -32.85
CA HIS A 216 -46.29 -3.31 -31.53
C HIS A 216 -46.98 -4.67 -31.43
N VAL A 217 -46.26 -5.72 -30.99
CA VAL A 217 -46.54 -6.51 -29.77
C VAL A 217 -45.23 -7.19 -29.38
N GLY A 218 -44.55 -6.67 -28.35
CA GLY A 218 -43.35 -7.28 -27.78
C GLY A 218 -43.68 -7.79 -26.40
N GLU A 219 -43.60 -9.10 -26.20
CA GLU A 219 -43.33 -9.79 -24.93
C GLU A 219 -43.37 -11.30 -25.21
N HIS A 220 -42.33 -12.03 -24.77
CA HIS A 220 -42.22 -13.50 -24.60
C HIS A 220 -41.18 -14.34 -25.38
N MET A 221 -40.34 -13.81 -26.28
CA MET A 221 -39.23 -14.62 -26.84
C MET A 221 -37.89 -13.88 -27.05
N HIS A 222 -37.69 -12.72 -26.42
CA HIS A 222 -36.46 -11.91 -26.55
C HIS A 222 -35.43 -12.06 -25.42
N ALA A 223 -35.61 -13.02 -24.50
CA ALA A 223 -34.84 -13.07 -23.25
C ALA A 223 -33.57 -13.95 -23.24
N LEU A 224 -33.21 -14.65 -24.33
CA LEU A 224 -32.17 -15.70 -24.25
C LEU A 224 -30.98 -15.59 -25.22
N HIS A 225 -30.84 -14.49 -25.97
CA HIS A 225 -29.72 -14.35 -26.92
C HIS A 225 -29.03 -12.97 -26.96
N ASN A 226 -29.21 -12.15 -25.92
CA ASN A 226 -28.60 -10.80 -25.86
C ASN A 226 -27.76 -10.54 -24.59
N SER A 227 -27.30 -11.58 -23.90
CA SER A 227 -26.28 -11.43 -22.87
C SER A 227 -25.02 -12.15 -23.31
N GLU A 228 -24.09 -11.41 -23.95
CA GLU A 228 -22.64 -11.47 -23.68
C GLU A 228 -21.81 -10.68 -24.72
N MET A 229 -21.16 -9.64 -24.19
CA MET A 229 -19.78 -9.20 -24.43
C MET A 229 -19.24 -8.98 -25.86
N ILE A 230 -19.19 -7.70 -26.26
CA ILE A 230 -18.10 -7.15 -27.09
C ILE A 230 -17.38 -6.09 -26.24
N PRO A 231 -16.05 -6.20 -25.98
CA PRO A 231 -15.33 -5.18 -25.23
C PRO A 231 -14.77 -4.11 -26.18
N THR A 232 -15.49 -3.00 -26.32
CA THR A 232 -14.92 -1.69 -26.70
C THR A 232 -15.74 -0.56 -26.05
N GLN A 233 -15.12 0.16 -25.11
CA GLN A 233 -15.60 1.31 -24.30
C GLN A 233 -16.16 2.54 -25.07
N PRO A 234 -16.64 3.63 -24.41
CA PRO A 234 -17.37 3.77 -23.13
C PRO A 234 -18.63 4.65 -23.29
N SER A 235 -19.76 4.33 -22.63
CA SER A 235 -20.68 5.30 -21.97
C SER A 235 -22.02 4.67 -21.53
N ILE A 236 -22.33 4.93 -20.25
CA ILE A 236 -23.64 4.98 -19.59
C ILE A 236 -24.37 3.63 -19.31
N SER A 237 -24.27 3.24 -18.03
CA SER A 237 -25.20 2.40 -17.25
C SER A 237 -25.67 1.08 -17.88
N ARG A 238 -24.79 0.07 -17.91
CA ARG A 238 -25.21 -1.33 -17.75
C ARG A 238 -24.67 -1.82 -16.42
N SER A 239 -25.55 -2.40 -15.60
CA SER A 239 -25.21 -3.09 -14.36
C SER A 239 -23.99 -3.98 -14.58
N VAL A 240 -22.88 -3.67 -13.93
CA VAL A 240 -21.67 -4.48 -13.97
C VAL A 240 -21.95 -5.73 -13.14
N CYS A 241 -22.35 -6.82 -13.79
CA CYS A 241 -22.55 -8.12 -13.14
C CYS A 241 -21.27 -8.95 -13.30
N GLY A 242 -20.83 -9.64 -12.24
CA GLY A 242 -19.70 -10.57 -12.34
C GLY A 242 -20.09 -11.84 -13.10
N GLU A 243 -19.12 -12.47 -13.77
CA GLU A 243 -19.31 -13.76 -14.43
C GLU A 243 -19.08 -14.88 -13.40
N PRO A 244 -20.10 -15.69 -13.03
CA PRO A 244 -19.94 -16.75 -12.04
C PRO A 244 -19.04 -17.87 -12.55
N MET A 245 -18.23 -18.43 -11.66
CA MET A 245 -17.20 -19.41 -12.02
C MET A 245 -17.26 -20.68 -11.16
N THR A 246 -16.66 -21.75 -11.68
CA THR A 246 -16.58 -23.04 -11.00
C THR A 246 -15.52 -23.02 -9.91
N THR A 247 -15.88 -23.40 -8.69
CA THR A 247 -14.92 -23.65 -7.60
C THR A 247 -14.43 -25.09 -7.69
N TYR A 248 -13.15 -25.34 -7.40
CA TYR A 248 -12.58 -26.68 -7.35
C TYR A 248 -12.28 -27.08 -5.91
N GLN A 249 -12.46 -28.35 -5.58
CA GLN A 249 -12.13 -28.93 -4.30
C GLN A 249 -11.20 -30.14 -4.44
N PHE A 250 -10.31 -30.30 -3.47
CA PHE A 250 -9.56 -31.53 -3.25
C PHE A 250 -10.23 -32.30 -2.10
N PRO A 251 -10.85 -33.46 -2.35
CA PRO A 251 -11.51 -34.23 -1.30
C PRO A 251 -10.47 -34.81 -0.32
N PRO A 252 -10.78 -34.92 0.99
CA PRO A 252 -9.86 -35.51 1.98
C PRO A 252 -9.38 -36.93 1.62
N ASP A 253 -10.26 -37.75 1.05
CA ASP A 253 -9.97 -39.11 0.58
C ASP A 253 -9.81 -39.17 -0.96
N GLY A 254 -9.66 -38.01 -1.60
CA GLY A 254 -9.58 -37.88 -3.06
C GLY A 254 -8.16 -38.05 -3.58
N TYR A 255 -8.05 -38.39 -4.87
CA TYR A 255 -6.78 -38.46 -5.59
C TYR A 255 -6.65 -37.40 -6.69
N LYS A 256 -7.70 -36.58 -6.88
CA LYS A 256 -7.76 -35.53 -7.91
C LYS A 256 -8.63 -34.36 -7.47
N TRP A 257 -8.39 -33.20 -8.08
CA TRP A 257 -9.24 -32.02 -7.91
C TRP A 257 -10.55 -32.22 -8.67
N THR A 258 -11.67 -31.78 -8.08
CA THR A 258 -13.00 -31.95 -8.69
C THR A 258 -13.80 -30.65 -8.61
N PRO A 259 -14.65 -30.34 -9.60
CA PRO A 259 -15.60 -29.24 -9.51
C PRO A 259 -16.53 -29.40 -8.30
N CYS A 260 -16.70 -28.32 -7.56
CA CYS A 260 -17.68 -28.21 -6.49
C CYS A 260 -19.10 -28.21 -7.05
N ALA A 261 -20.00 -28.96 -6.41
CA ALA A 261 -21.43 -28.82 -6.66
C ALA A 261 -21.90 -27.38 -6.35
N PRO A 262 -22.85 -26.82 -7.11
CA PRO A 262 -23.46 -25.53 -6.81
C PRO A 262 -24.02 -25.51 -5.38
N ILE A 263 -23.83 -24.40 -4.68
CA ILE A 263 -24.34 -24.25 -3.31
C ILE A 263 -25.86 -24.07 -3.38
N LEU A 264 -26.62 -25.09 -2.98
CA LEU A 264 -28.08 -25.06 -2.91
C LEU A 264 -28.52 -24.50 -1.55
N GLY A 265 -28.73 -23.18 -1.49
CA GLY A 265 -29.19 -22.48 -0.29
C GLY A 265 -28.06 -22.05 0.65
N GLU A 266 -28.22 -20.88 1.29
CA GLU A 266 -27.29 -20.40 2.31
C GLU A 266 -27.56 -21.16 3.62
N SER A 267 -26.84 -22.26 3.87
CA SER A 267 -26.85 -22.89 5.19
C SER A 267 -26.22 -21.89 6.17
N GLY A 268 -27.03 -21.28 7.04
CA GLY A 268 -26.59 -20.33 8.07
C GLY A 268 -25.78 -20.95 9.22
N GLU A 269 -25.24 -22.16 9.04
CA GLU A 269 -24.33 -22.78 9.99
C GLU A 269 -22.97 -22.10 9.86
N LYS A 270 -22.54 -21.45 10.94
CA LYS A 270 -21.20 -20.85 11.03
C LYS A 270 -20.15 -21.95 10.97
N GLU A 271 -19.12 -21.76 10.16
CA GLU A 271 -17.93 -22.60 10.21
C GLU A 271 -17.32 -22.55 11.62
N PRO A 272 -16.93 -23.67 12.23
CA PRO A 272 -16.27 -23.67 13.53
C PRO A 272 -14.81 -23.21 13.42
N GLY A 273 -14.36 -22.38 14.36
CA GLY A 273 -12.93 -22.08 14.58
C GLY A 273 -12.31 -20.99 13.69
N TRP A 274 -13.10 -20.05 13.16
CA TRP A 274 -12.58 -18.88 12.42
C TRP A 274 -12.58 -17.57 13.24
N ASP A 275 -12.51 -17.67 14.58
CA ASP A 275 -12.40 -16.49 15.48
C ASP A 275 -11.23 -15.57 15.10
N THR A 276 -10.20 -16.16 14.49
CA THR A 276 -9.12 -15.49 13.78
C THR A 276 -9.16 -15.87 12.31
N LEU A 277 -8.95 -14.88 11.43
CA LEU A 277 -8.85 -15.07 9.99
C LEU A 277 -7.48 -14.59 9.50
N THR A 278 -6.80 -15.39 8.69
CA THR A 278 -5.52 -15.02 8.08
C THR A 278 -5.64 -14.94 6.57
N VAL A 279 -5.10 -13.87 5.98
CA VAL A 279 -5.06 -13.66 4.53
C VAL A 279 -3.64 -13.35 4.11
N SER A 280 -3.16 -14.07 3.09
CA SER A 280 -1.85 -13.83 2.47
C SER A 280 -2.00 -13.44 1.00
N SER A 281 -1.14 -12.56 0.52
CA SER A 281 -1.01 -12.20 -0.89
C SER A 281 0.44 -12.35 -1.35
N TYR A 282 0.66 -12.98 -2.51
CA TYR A 282 1.99 -13.21 -3.05
C TYR A 282 2.01 -13.23 -4.58
N ASN A 283 2.78 -12.33 -5.17
CA ASN A 283 3.07 -12.35 -6.61
C ASN A 283 4.12 -13.43 -6.87
N VAL A 284 3.82 -14.42 -7.72
CA VAL A 284 4.73 -15.55 -7.97
C VAL A 284 5.67 -15.35 -9.16
N LEU A 285 5.51 -14.22 -9.88
CA LEU A 285 6.25 -13.82 -11.08
C LEU A 285 6.13 -14.84 -12.23
N LEU A 286 5.57 -14.41 -13.36
CA LEU A 286 5.50 -15.28 -14.54
C LEU A 286 6.90 -15.64 -15.09
N GLU A 287 7.18 -16.94 -15.22
CA GLU A 287 8.40 -17.45 -15.86
C GLU A 287 8.46 -17.15 -17.37
N GLN A 288 9.57 -16.58 -17.86
CA GLN A 288 9.84 -16.32 -19.27
C GLN A 288 11.30 -16.67 -19.63
N PRO A 289 11.61 -17.06 -20.90
CA PRO A 289 10.70 -17.27 -22.02
C PRO A 289 9.96 -18.62 -21.99
N TYR A 290 9.12 -18.90 -22.99
CA TYR A 290 8.44 -20.21 -23.14
C TYR A 290 9.40 -21.22 -23.82
N PRO A 291 9.45 -22.50 -23.39
CA PRO A 291 8.73 -23.10 -22.25
C PRO A 291 9.23 -22.55 -20.91
N PRO A 292 8.34 -22.32 -19.94
CA PRO A 292 8.72 -21.66 -18.69
C PRO A 292 9.76 -22.49 -17.94
N PRO A 293 10.89 -21.91 -17.49
CA PRO A 293 11.79 -22.60 -16.57
C PRO A 293 11.03 -23.02 -15.30
N ARG A 294 11.36 -24.20 -14.77
CA ARG A 294 10.73 -24.76 -13.55
C ARG A 294 11.61 -24.64 -12.31
N GLY A 295 12.77 -23.98 -12.43
CA GLY A 295 13.80 -23.90 -11.40
C GLY A 295 13.33 -23.21 -10.11
N ARG A 296 12.46 -22.19 -10.21
CA ARG A 296 11.95 -21.45 -9.04
C ARG A 296 10.80 -22.14 -8.31
N TYR A 297 10.16 -23.15 -8.92
CA TYR A 297 8.93 -23.73 -8.37
C TYR A 297 9.11 -24.27 -6.94
N PRO A 298 10.20 -25.00 -6.61
CA PRO A 298 10.45 -25.44 -5.24
C PRO A 298 10.58 -24.27 -4.25
N ALA A 299 11.28 -23.20 -4.62
CA ALA A 299 11.46 -22.01 -3.78
C ALA A 299 10.13 -21.27 -3.54
N LEU A 300 9.29 -21.16 -4.57
CA LEU A 300 7.93 -20.60 -4.46
C LEU A 300 7.06 -21.43 -3.52
N VAL A 301 7.04 -22.76 -3.68
CA VAL A 301 6.27 -23.67 -2.82
C VAL A 301 6.75 -23.59 -1.37
N HIS A 302 8.08 -23.62 -1.15
CA HIS A 302 8.68 -23.46 0.17
C HIS A 302 8.26 -22.12 0.82
N THR A 303 8.29 -21.03 0.06
CA THR A 303 7.87 -19.71 0.54
C THR A 303 6.40 -19.67 0.93
N ILE A 304 5.52 -20.26 0.10
CA ILE A 304 4.07 -20.32 0.35
C ILE A 304 3.75 -21.16 1.60
N LEU A 305 4.52 -22.21 1.87
CA LEU A 305 4.33 -23.11 3.00
C LEU A 305 5.05 -22.68 4.28
N ALA A 306 5.88 -21.63 4.23
CA ALA A 306 6.57 -21.09 5.39
C ALA A 306 5.58 -20.58 6.45
N GLN A 307 5.90 -20.73 7.73
CA GLN A 307 5.01 -20.35 8.84
C GLN A 307 4.58 -18.86 8.80
N SER A 308 5.44 -17.98 8.29
CA SER A 308 5.15 -16.56 8.08
C SER A 308 4.20 -16.27 6.91
N ALA A 309 3.99 -17.23 6.01
CA ALA A 309 3.13 -17.12 4.82
C ALA A 309 1.78 -17.84 4.99
N LEU A 310 1.71 -18.86 5.83
CA LEU A 310 0.52 -19.68 6.00
C LEU A 310 -0.71 -18.87 6.40
N ALA A 311 -1.76 -19.00 5.61
CA ALA A 311 -3.03 -18.30 5.80
C ALA A 311 -4.24 -19.19 5.51
N ASP A 312 -5.41 -18.79 5.99
CA ASP A 312 -6.69 -19.44 5.66
C ASP A 312 -7.09 -19.15 4.21
N ILE A 313 -6.72 -17.98 3.70
CA ILE A 313 -6.95 -17.55 2.31
C ILE A 313 -5.61 -17.07 1.72
N LEU A 314 -5.19 -17.71 0.64
CA LEU A 314 -3.96 -17.40 -0.09
C LEU A 314 -4.30 -16.85 -1.47
N VAL A 315 -3.91 -15.60 -1.73
CA VAL A 315 -4.08 -14.91 -2.99
C VAL A 315 -2.75 -14.89 -3.76
N LEU A 316 -2.75 -15.42 -4.98
CA LEU A 316 -1.57 -15.48 -5.83
C LEU A 316 -1.77 -14.68 -7.11
N GLN A 317 -0.80 -13.85 -7.49
CA GLN A 317 -0.79 -13.09 -8.75
C GLN A 317 0.26 -13.62 -9.71
N GLU A 318 0.04 -13.37 -11.01
CA GLU A 318 0.90 -13.82 -12.12
C GLU A 318 1.02 -15.35 -12.28
N VAL A 319 -0.01 -16.08 -11.84
CA VAL A 319 -0.03 -17.54 -11.93
C VAL A 319 -0.23 -18.00 -13.38
N CYS A 320 0.62 -18.94 -13.82
CA CYS A 320 0.53 -19.63 -15.11
C CYS A 320 0.03 -21.08 -14.97
N ASP A 321 -0.31 -21.71 -16.09
CA ASP A 321 -0.90 -23.05 -16.12
C ASP A 321 0.04 -24.13 -15.54
N ASP A 322 1.32 -24.08 -15.89
CA ASP A 322 2.36 -25.01 -15.43
C ASP A 322 2.56 -24.90 -13.91
N PHE A 323 2.72 -23.69 -13.39
CA PHE A 323 2.96 -23.47 -11.96
C PHE A 323 1.73 -23.85 -11.12
N LEU A 324 0.52 -23.50 -11.56
CA LEU A 324 -0.70 -23.89 -10.84
C LEU A 324 -0.82 -25.41 -10.76
N SER A 325 -0.58 -26.12 -11.86
CA SER A 325 -0.59 -27.58 -11.88
C SER A 325 0.45 -28.18 -10.93
N HIS A 326 1.64 -27.57 -10.86
CA HIS A 326 2.69 -28.01 -9.94
C HIS A 326 2.33 -27.74 -8.47
N LEU A 327 1.80 -26.56 -8.15
CA LEU A 327 1.40 -26.15 -6.81
C LEU A 327 0.28 -27.05 -6.27
N LEU A 328 -0.78 -27.26 -7.06
CA LEU A 328 -1.93 -28.09 -6.67
C LEU A 328 -1.62 -29.60 -6.63
N SER A 329 -0.45 -30.01 -7.10
CA SER A 329 0.04 -31.39 -6.97
C SER A 329 0.75 -31.67 -5.64
N GLN A 330 1.07 -30.63 -4.86
CA GLN A 330 1.77 -30.79 -3.59
C GLN A 330 0.81 -31.26 -2.48
N ASN A 331 1.16 -32.35 -1.79
CA ASN A 331 0.34 -32.94 -0.72
C ASN A 331 0.05 -31.94 0.42
N GLU A 332 1.04 -31.14 0.80
CA GLU A 332 0.91 -30.14 1.87
C GLU A 332 -0.08 -29.03 1.48
N ILE A 333 -0.09 -28.60 0.21
CA ILE A 333 -1.05 -27.64 -0.33
C ILE A 333 -2.45 -28.24 -0.33
N GLN A 334 -2.62 -29.47 -0.84
CA GLN A 334 -3.90 -30.17 -0.87
C GLN A 334 -4.51 -30.36 0.53
N SER A 335 -3.68 -30.68 1.53
CA SER A 335 -4.12 -30.89 2.90
C SER A 335 -4.56 -29.61 3.62
N ARG A 336 -4.02 -28.46 3.21
CA ARG A 336 -4.26 -27.16 3.86
C ARG A 336 -5.32 -26.33 3.13
N TYR A 337 -5.26 -26.33 1.82
CA TYR A 337 -6.14 -25.56 0.94
C TYR A 337 -7.04 -26.50 0.16
N CYS A 338 -8.15 -26.91 0.77
CA CYS A 338 -9.07 -27.86 0.15
C CYS A 338 -9.86 -27.24 -1.01
N PHE A 339 -9.85 -25.92 -1.18
CA PHE A 339 -10.61 -25.21 -2.21
C PHE A 339 -9.72 -24.26 -3.02
N ALA A 340 -9.96 -24.18 -4.34
CA ALA A 340 -9.24 -23.32 -5.26
C ALA A 340 -10.18 -22.69 -6.31
N THR A 341 -9.87 -21.48 -6.77
CA THR A 341 -10.65 -20.83 -7.83
C THR A 341 -10.52 -21.59 -9.15
N HIS A 342 -9.37 -22.18 -9.42
CA HIS A 342 -9.09 -22.95 -10.64
C HIS A 342 -8.54 -24.33 -10.30
N GLY A 343 -8.94 -25.34 -11.06
CA GLY A 343 -8.35 -26.68 -10.99
C GLY A 343 -7.00 -26.74 -11.72
N PRO A 344 -6.21 -27.82 -11.53
CA PRO A 344 -4.91 -27.98 -12.17
C PRO A 344 -5.06 -28.19 -13.69
N PRO A 345 -4.58 -27.26 -14.55
CA PRO A 345 -4.76 -27.36 -16.01
C PRO A 345 -4.20 -28.63 -16.67
N HIS A 346 -3.22 -29.30 -16.04
CA HIS A 346 -2.70 -30.59 -16.53
C HIS A 346 -3.62 -31.79 -16.26
N GLN A 347 -4.69 -31.61 -15.49
CA GLN A 347 -5.72 -32.64 -15.32
C GLN A 347 -6.74 -32.54 -16.46
N ALA A 348 -7.03 -33.65 -17.14
CA ALA A 348 -7.83 -33.67 -18.38
C ALA A 348 -9.26 -33.08 -18.27
N GLU A 349 -9.83 -33.02 -17.07
CA GLU A 349 -11.16 -32.47 -16.79
C GLU A 349 -11.12 -30.97 -16.43
N CYS A 350 -9.95 -30.38 -16.28
CA CYS A 350 -9.75 -28.98 -15.88
C CYS A 350 -9.36 -28.14 -17.09
N ALA A 351 -10.02 -26.99 -17.25
CA ALA A 351 -9.68 -26.04 -18.31
C ALA A 351 -8.39 -25.26 -18.00
N PRO A 352 -7.68 -24.77 -19.04
CA PRO A 352 -6.58 -23.85 -18.85
C PRO A 352 -7.04 -22.53 -18.24
N LEU A 353 -6.11 -21.81 -17.62
CA LEU A 353 -6.36 -20.45 -17.17
C LEU A 353 -6.66 -19.53 -18.38
N PRO A 354 -7.48 -18.48 -18.22
CA PRO A 354 -7.86 -17.64 -19.34
C PRO A 354 -6.70 -16.79 -19.89
N MET A 355 -5.81 -16.31 -19.04
CA MET A 355 -4.71 -15.41 -19.41
C MET A 355 -3.34 -16.09 -19.18
N GLN A 356 -2.26 -15.41 -19.56
CA GLN A 356 -0.89 -15.84 -19.20
C GLN A 356 -0.53 -15.49 -17.75
N ARG A 357 -1.10 -14.39 -17.23
CA ARG A 357 -0.89 -13.90 -15.86
C ARG A 357 -2.24 -13.85 -15.18
N ASN A 358 -2.51 -14.79 -14.29
CA ASN A 358 -3.82 -14.92 -13.65
C ASN A 358 -3.71 -14.62 -12.16
N VAL A 359 -4.86 -14.28 -11.58
CA VAL A 359 -5.04 -14.22 -10.13
C VAL A 359 -5.74 -15.50 -9.70
N VAL A 360 -5.15 -16.23 -8.76
CA VAL A 360 -5.68 -17.50 -8.24
C VAL A 360 -5.81 -17.38 -6.73
N ILE A 361 -6.89 -17.92 -6.17
CA ILE A 361 -7.08 -17.98 -4.72
C ILE A 361 -7.20 -19.44 -4.30
N LEU A 362 -6.44 -19.79 -3.27
CA LEU A 362 -6.54 -21.04 -2.53
C LEU A 362 -7.12 -20.73 -1.14
N SER A 363 -8.03 -21.57 -0.66
CA SER A 363 -8.72 -21.34 0.60
C SER A 363 -8.90 -22.63 1.38
N ARG A 364 -8.80 -22.53 2.69
CA ARG A 364 -9.23 -23.58 3.63
C ARG A 364 -10.76 -23.71 3.65
N PHE A 365 -11.48 -22.59 3.53
CA PHE A 365 -12.93 -22.53 3.56
C PHE A 365 -13.54 -22.63 2.16
N ARG A 366 -14.74 -23.21 2.06
CA ARG A 366 -15.50 -23.26 0.81
C ARG A 366 -15.98 -21.87 0.40
N PHE A 367 -16.06 -21.62 -0.90
CA PHE A 367 -16.56 -20.36 -1.46
C PHE A 367 -17.29 -20.60 -2.80
N SER A 368 -18.07 -19.62 -3.22
CA SER A 368 -18.41 -19.39 -4.64
C SER A 368 -17.66 -18.16 -5.13
N TRP A 369 -17.44 -18.02 -6.43
CA TRP A 369 -16.71 -16.86 -6.95
C TRP A 369 -17.15 -16.43 -8.34
N GLU A 370 -16.82 -15.18 -8.66
CA GLU A 370 -17.10 -14.53 -9.94
C GLU A 370 -15.90 -13.71 -10.42
N ILE A 371 -15.80 -13.53 -11.74
CA ILE A 371 -14.81 -12.64 -12.37
C ILE A 371 -15.45 -11.29 -12.66
N LEU A 372 -14.79 -10.23 -12.20
CA LEU A 372 -15.10 -8.86 -12.56
C LEU A 372 -14.13 -8.40 -13.65
N PRO A 373 -14.55 -8.26 -14.92
CA PRO A 373 -13.70 -7.77 -15.98
C PRO A 373 -13.47 -6.26 -15.85
N PHE A 374 -12.23 -5.81 -16.06
CA PHE A 374 -11.94 -4.40 -16.21
C PHE A 374 -11.98 -3.96 -17.67
N THR A 375 -11.89 -2.64 -17.86
CA THR A 375 -11.76 -2.02 -19.19
C THR A 375 -10.57 -2.57 -19.97
N GLU A 376 -9.44 -2.75 -19.29
CA GLU A 376 -8.24 -3.30 -19.90
C GLU A 376 -8.44 -4.81 -20.15
N ARG A 377 -8.41 -5.20 -21.44
CA ARG A 377 -8.71 -6.57 -21.92
C ARG A 377 -8.05 -7.71 -21.15
N TYR A 378 -6.93 -7.50 -20.46
CA TYR A 378 -6.17 -8.56 -19.76
C TYR A 378 -6.09 -8.33 -18.25
N LYS A 379 -7.02 -7.56 -17.68
CA LYS A 379 -7.05 -7.26 -16.25
C LYS A 379 -8.45 -7.53 -15.74
N THR A 380 -8.52 -8.30 -14.67
CA THR A 380 -9.76 -8.69 -14.01
C THR A 380 -9.54 -8.70 -12.49
N ALA A 381 -10.63 -8.61 -11.73
CA ALA A 381 -10.64 -8.95 -10.31
C ALA A 381 -11.37 -10.29 -10.11
N VAL A 382 -10.91 -11.05 -9.11
CA VAL A 382 -11.51 -12.31 -8.68
C VAL A 382 -12.28 -12.04 -7.39
N ILE A 383 -13.60 -12.25 -7.37
CA ILE A 383 -14.44 -11.94 -6.22
C ILE A 383 -14.97 -13.24 -5.62
N LEU A 384 -14.57 -13.55 -4.39
CA LEU A 384 -15.06 -14.69 -3.61
C LEU A 384 -16.19 -14.26 -2.69
N LYS A 385 -17.21 -15.11 -2.60
CA LYS A 385 -18.25 -15.10 -1.57
C LYS A 385 -18.05 -16.35 -0.70
N MET A 386 -17.62 -16.15 0.53
CA MET A 386 -17.28 -17.24 1.46
C MET A 386 -18.53 -17.96 1.98
N VAL A 387 -18.44 -19.27 2.19
CA VAL A 387 -19.51 -20.07 2.81
C VAL A 387 -19.22 -20.24 4.29
N GLY A 388 -20.19 -19.95 5.16
CA GLY A 388 -20.08 -20.14 6.61
C GLY A 388 -19.11 -19.19 7.35
N VAL A 389 -18.39 -18.33 6.62
CA VAL A 389 -17.51 -17.27 7.13
C VAL A 389 -18.10 -15.90 6.81
N GLY A 390 -18.47 -15.11 7.82
CA GLY A 390 -19.19 -13.86 7.61
C GLY A 390 -19.80 -13.24 8.87
N LYS A 391 -20.43 -12.08 8.71
CA LYS A 391 -21.04 -11.34 9.81
C LYS A 391 -22.48 -11.81 10.02
N GLN A 392 -22.84 -12.14 11.26
CA GLN A 392 -24.24 -12.25 11.65
C GLN A 392 -24.75 -10.85 12.01
N THR A 393 -25.83 -10.40 11.40
CA THR A 393 -26.48 -9.12 11.73
C THR A 393 -27.50 -9.29 12.86
N ALA A 394 -27.92 -8.19 13.47
CA ALA A 394 -28.85 -8.19 14.61
C ALA A 394 -30.24 -8.79 14.27
N ASP A 395 -30.66 -8.70 13.01
CA ASP A 395 -31.87 -9.33 12.46
C ASP A 395 -31.67 -10.82 12.10
N SER A 396 -30.57 -11.43 12.54
CA SER A 396 -30.23 -12.82 12.27
C SER A 396 -30.04 -13.18 10.79
N ARG A 397 -29.76 -12.20 9.91
CA ARG A 397 -29.22 -12.49 8.57
C ARG A 397 -27.74 -12.79 8.65
N PHE A 398 -27.28 -13.69 7.79
CA PHE A 398 -25.86 -13.96 7.63
C PHE A 398 -25.35 -13.20 6.40
N LEU A 399 -24.31 -12.39 6.59
CA LEU A 399 -23.63 -11.65 5.54
C LEU A 399 -22.26 -12.30 5.29
N PRO A 400 -22.11 -13.07 4.20
CA PRO A 400 -20.85 -13.68 3.82
C PRO A 400 -19.71 -12.67 3.72
N LEU A 401 -18.52 -13.09 4.14
CA LEU A 401 -17.29 -12.37 3.83
C LEU A 401 -17.05 -12.40 2.32
N ILE A 402 -16.76 -11.22 1.77
CA ILE A 402 -16.35 -11.07 0.38
C ILE A 402 -14.84 -10.84 0.32
N VAL A 403 -14.14 -11.56 -0.55
CA VAL A 403 -12.71 -11.37 -0.79
C VAL A 403 -12.48 -11.05 -2.24
N ALA A 404 -12.02 -9.82 -2.52
CA ALA A 404 -11.65 -9.37 -3.85
C ALA A 404 -10.13 -9.48 -4.03
N ALA A 405 -9.69 -10.27 -4.99
CA ALA A 405 -8.29 -10.36 -5.37
C ALA A 405 -8.00 -9.59 -6.65
N VAL A 406 -6.92 -8.81 -6.64
CA VAL A 406 -6.56 -7.91 -7.74
C VAL A 406 -5.10 -8.05 -8.16
N HIS A 407 -4.85 -7.76 -9.43
CA HIS A 407 -3.52 -7.48 -9.96
C HIS A 407 -3.68 -6.32 -10.95
N LEU A 408 -3.54 -5.08 -10.46
CA LEU A 408 -3.86 -3.88 -11.24
C LEU A 408 -2.82 -3.58 -12.32
N THR A 409 -3.08 -2.57 -13.14
CA THR A 409 -2.18 -2.19 -14.24
C THR A 409 -0.86 -1.61 -13.74
N SER A 410 0.25 -2.25 -14.08
CA SER A 410 1.61 -1.77 -13.78
C SER A 410 2.05 -0.55 -14.59
N GLY A 411 3.05 0.16 -14.07
CA GLY A 411 3.71 1.31 -14.71
C GLY A 411 3.15 2.69 -14.33
N LEU A 412 3.95 3.72 -14.62
CA LEU A 412 3.73 5.11 -14.16
C LEU A 412 3.25 6.10 -15.23
N ALA A 413 3.19 5.71 -16.50
CA ALA A 413 2.74 6.63 -17.53
C ALA A 413 1.28 7.10 -17.30
N ASP A 414 0.91 8.30 -17.74
CA ASP A 414 -0.42 8.90 -17.55
C ASP A 414 -1.60 7.95 -17.89
N ARG A 415 -1.47 7.21 -18.99
CA ARG A 415 -2.40 6.15 -19.41
C ARG A 415 -2.56 5.06 -18.35
N ARG A 416 -1.44 4.62 -17.75
CA ARG A 416 -1.38 3.53 -16.77
C ARG A 416 -1.92 3.97 -15.41
N VAL A 417 -1.74 5.24 -15.04
CA VAL A 417 -2.36 5.82 -13.83
C VAL A 417 -3.88 5.90 -14.01
N SER A 418 -4.35 6.42 -15.15
CA SER A 418 -5.79 6.48 -15.46
C SER A 418 -6.45 5.10 -15.54
N ALA A 419 -5.72 4.09 -16.02
CA ALA A 419 -6.18 2.69 -16.02
C ALA A 419 -6.39 2.17 -14.59
N LYS A 420 -5.40 2.35 -13.70
CA LYS A 420 -5.51 1.95 -12.29
C LYS A 420 -6.68 2.64 -11.59
N GLU A 421 -6.82 3.95 -11.77
CA GLU A 421 -7.94 4.73 -11.24
C GLU A 421 -9.29 4.15 -11.67
N SER A 422 -9.42 3.84 -12.95
CA SER A 422 -10.65 3.26 -13.53
C SER A 422 -10.93 1.86 -13.00
N GLN A 423 -9.89 1.05 -12.81
CA GLN A 423 -9.98 -0.30 -12.23
C GLN A 423 -10.43 -0.27 -10.76
N ILE A 424 -9.87 0.64 -9.96
CA ILE A 424 -10.25 0.83 -8.55
C ILE A 424 -11.71 1.27 -8.46
N ARG A 425 -12.13 2.25 -9.27
CA ARG A 425 -13.53 2.69 -9.28
C ARG A 425 -14.49 1.58 -9.69
N ALA A 426 -14.19 0.84 -10.76
CA ALA A 426 -15.03 -0.27 -11.20
C ALA A 426 -15.19 -1.34 -10.11
N LEU A 427 -14.12 -1.64 -9.36
CA LEU A 427 -14.20 -2.55 -8.22
C LEU A 427 -15.08 -1.98 -7.10
N TYR A 428 -14.96 -0.71 -6.78
CA TYR A 428 -15.73 -0.07 -5.69
C TYR A 428 -17.20 0.01 -6.06
N ASP A 429 -17.49 0.48 -7.27
CA ASP A 429 -18.84 0.51 -7.81
C ASP A 429 -19.46 -0.89 -7.73
N PHE A 430 -18.73 -1.94 -8.16
CA PHE A 430 -19.23 -3.31 -8.05
C PHE A 430 -19.50 -3.74 -6.60
N LEU A 431 -18.53 -3.55 -5.68
CA LEU A 431 -18.68 -3.96 -4.28
C LEU A 431 -19.77 -3.18 -3.54
N ASP A 432 -19.94 -1.89 -3.85
CA ASP A 432 -20.95 -1.04 -3.21
C ASP A 432 -22.36 -1.31 -3.75
N HIS A 433 -22.50 -1.67 -5.03
CA HIS A 433 -23.81 -2.02 -5.60
C HIS A 433 -24.23 -3.45 -5.29
N THR A 434 -23.31 -4.42 -5.40
CA THR A 434 -23.62 -5.85 -5.26
C THR A 434 -23.54 -6.34 -3.82
N TYR A 435 -22.60 -5.80 -3.02
CA TYR A 435 -22.30 -6.26 -1.66
C TYR A 435 -22.23 -5.11 -0.65
N PRO A 436 -23.25 -4.23 -0.54
CA PRO A 436 -23.15 -2.99 0.25
C PRO A 436 -22.89 -3.19 1.75
N GLU A 437 -23.49 -4.22 2.35
CA GLU A 437 -23.43 -4.48 3.80
C GLU A 437 -22.42 -5.58 4.16
N ASN A 438 -21.95 -6.34 3.18
CA ASN A 438 -21.05 -7.46 3.43
C ASN A 438 -19.68 -6.97 3.92
N PRO A 439 -19.08 -7.67 4.90
CA PRO A 439 -17.68 -7.44 5.22
C PRO A 439 -16.83 -7.82 4.01
N CYS A 440 -15.85 -6.97 3.69
CA CYS A 440 -15.02 -7.12 2.50
C CYS A 440 -13.52 -7.05 2.84
N ILE A 441 -12.73 -7.88 2.16
CA ILE A 441 -11.28 -7.79 2.09
C ILE A 441 -10.88 -7.61 0.63
N ILE A 442 -9.95 -6.70 0.35
CA ILE A 442 -9.32 -6.59 -0.97
C ILE A 442 -7.84 -6.91 -0.80
N ALA A 443 -7.31 -7.89 -1.54
CA ALA A 443 -5.93 -8.31 -1.42
C ALA A 443 -5.26 -8.44 -2.79
N GLY A 444 -4.02 -7.99 -2.91
CA GLY A 444 -3.24 -8.23 -4.11
C GLY A 444 -2.25 -7.14 -4.45
N ASP A 445 -1.71 -7.27 -5.66
CA ASP A 445 -0.77 -6.33 -6.23
C ASP A 445 -1.53 -5.14 -6.84
N MET A 446 -1.53 -4.03 -6.10
CA MET A 446 -2.17 -2.78 -6.51
C MET A 446 -1.37 -2.03 -7.57
N ASN A 447 -0.09 -2.37 -7.77
CA ASN A 447 0.78 -1.74 -8.76
C ASN A 447 0.79 -0.19 -8.66
N ILE A 448 0.60 0.35 -7.45
CA ILE A 448 0.66 1.79 -7.16
C ILE A 448 2.07 2.10 -6.63
N PRO A 449 2.90 2.83 -7.39
CA PRO A 449 4.23 3.19 -6.94
C PRO A 449 4.16 4.18 -5.79
N THR A 450 5.00 3.96 -4.81
CA THR A 450 4.99 4.68 -3.53
C THR A 450 6.23 5.52 -3.35
N SER A 451 7.41 5.10 -3.85
CA SER A 451 8.63 5.88 -3.69
C SER A 451 8.50 7.24 -4.36
N ALA A 452 8.67 8.30 -3.57
CA ALA A 452 8.60 9.65 -4.08
C ALA A 452 9.68 9.96 -5.11
N LEU A 453 10.87 9.34 -4.99
CA LEU A 453 11.93 9.50 -5.99
C LEU A 453 11.51 8.90 -7.33
N THR A 454 10.94 7.70 -7.34
CA THR A 454 10.47 7.06 -8.56
C THR A 454 9.36 7.86 -9.25
N VAL A 455 8.45 8.47 -8.48
CA VAL A 455 7.43 9.38 -9.03
C VAL A 455 8.08 10.65 -9.60
N GLN A 456 9.08 11.21 -8.93
CA GLN A 456 9.81 12.39 -9.41
C GLN A 456 10.57 12.12 -10.70
N SER A 457 11.35 11.03 -10.77
CA SER A 457 12.09 10.66 -11.97
C SER A 457 11.16 10.45 -13.17
N ALA A 458 9.99 9.84 -12.96
CA ALA A 458 8.98 9.68 -14.01
C ALA A 458 8.43 11.03 -14.51
N MET A 459 8.34 12.04 -13.65
CA MET A 459 7.97 13.41 -14.05
C MET A 459 9.11 14.09 -14.81
N ASP A 460 10.35 13.95 -14.35
CA ASP A 460 11.53 14.54 -14.99
C ASP A 460 11.76 13.96 -16.40
N GLU A 461 11.52 12.67 -16.58
CA GLU A 461 11.53 11.96 -17.87
C GLU A 461 10.29 12.23 -18.74
N LYS A 462 9.32 13.02 -18.26
CA LYS A 462 8.05 13.34 -18.93
C LYS A 462 7.18 12.11 -19.24
N LEU A 463 7.35 11.02 -18.50
CA LEU A 463 6.47 9.85 -18.55
C LEU A 463 5.17 10.10 -17.79
N LEU A 464 5.24 10.89 -16.71
CA LEU A 464 4.13 11.25 -15.83
C LEU A 464 3.95 12.77 -15.80
N SER A 465 2.75 13.27 -16.09
CA SER A 465 2.46 14.70 -15.98
C SER A 465 2.22 15.13 -14.53
N PRO A 466 2.49 16.39 -14.14
CA PRO A 466 2.26 16.86 -12.76
C PRO A 466 0.81 16.71 -12.28
N ALA A 467 -0.16 16.89 -13.19
CA ALA A 467 -1.57 16.66 -12.90
C ALA A 467 -1.84 15.18 -12.57
N LYS A 468 -1.22 14.24 -13.32
CA LYS A 468 -1.36 12.81 -13.06
C LYS A 468 -0.53 12.31 -11.87
N ALA A 469 0.55 12.99 -11.50
CA ALA A 469 1.25 12.74 -10.25
C ALA A 469 0.38 13.11 -9.03
N TYR A 470 -0.38 14.20 -9.12
CA TYR A 470 -1.41 14.51 -8.13
C TYR A 470 -2.51 13.44 -8.12
N ASP A 471 -3.06 13.04 -9.27
CA ASP A 471 -4.06 11.95 -9.31
C ASP A 471 -3.52 10.64 -8.71
N LEU A 472 -2.23 10.33 -8.92
CA LEU A 472 -1.57 9.15 -8.36
C LEU A 472 -1.56 9.15 -6.83
N SER A 473 -1.24 10.28 -6.18
CA SER A 473 -1.29 10.38 -4.72
C SER A 473 -2.71 10.26 -4.18
N GLN A 474 -3.69 10.73 -4.97
CA GLN A 474 -5.10 10.58 -4.65
C GLN A 474 -5.58 9.13 -4.78
N LEU A 475 -4.88 8.25 -5.51
CA LEU A 475 -5.25 6.83 -5.57
C LEU A 475 -5.12 6.14 -4.21
N GLU A 476 -4.17 6.53 -3.35
CA GLU A 476 -4.09 5.99 -2.00
C GLU A 476 -5.31 6.37 -1.16
N SER A 477 -5.74 7.64 -1.29
CA SER A 477 -6.95 8.14 -0.65
C SER A 477 -8.20 7.50 -1.25
N LEU A 478 -8.21 7.15 -2.54
CA LEU A 478 -9.31 6.44 -3.20
C LEU A 478 -9.40 4.98 -2.71
N LEU A 479 -8.27 4.27 -2.60
CA LEU A 479 -8.20 2.92 -2.05
C LEU A 479 -8.64 2.87 -0.59
N CYS A 480 -8.27 3.83 0.24
CA CYS A 480 -8.79 3.82 1.62
C CYS A 480 -10.21 4.41 1.66
N GLY A 481 -10.57 5.33 0.76
CA GLY A 481 -11.94 5.79 0.52
C GLY A 481 -12.77 6.08 1.79
N SER A 482 -14.08 5.83 1.72
CA SER A 482 -14.98 5.79 2.88
C SER A 482 -15.06 4.39 3.51
N ARG A 483 -14.95 3.34 2.69
CA ARG A 483 -15.26 1.95 3.07
C ARG A 483 -14.07 1.13 3.57
N PHE A 484 -12.83 1.40 3.15
CA PHE A 484 -11.70 0.49 3.40
C PHE A 484 -10.56 1.10 4.24
N GLU A 485 -9.81 0.25 4.92
CA GLU A 485 -8.59 0.60 5.67
C GLU A 485 -7.46 -0.34 5.24
N ASP A 486 -6.24 0.18 5.15
CA ASP A 486 -5.06 -0.64 4.84
C ASP A 486 -4.58 -1.37 6.10
N ALA A 487 -4.58 -2.71 6.05
CA ALA A 487 -4.25 -3.55 7.19
C ALA A 487 -2.81 -3.32 7.70
N TRP A 488 -1.85 -3.04 6.81
CA TRP A 488 -0.47 -2.75 7.22
C TRP A 488 -0.39 -1.39 7.91
N LEU A 489 -1.02 -0.34 7.36
CA LEU A 489 -1.01 0.98 8.01
C LEU A 489 -1.59 0.91 9.41
N MET A 490 -2.68 0.15 9.59
CA MET A 490 -3.30 -0.06 10.88
C MET A 490 -2.42 -0.91 11.81
N ALA A 491 -1.84 -2.03 11.35
CA ALA A 491 -0.94 -2.84 12.15
C ALA A 491 0.31 -2.04 12.57
N ARG A 492 0.93 -1.33 11.64
CA ARG A 492 2.08 -0.45 11.86
C ARG A 492 1.75 0.63 12.88
N ALA A 493 0.67 1.39 12.71
CA ALA A 493 0.25 2.44 13.67
C ALA A 493 0.11 1.93 15.11
N ASN A 494 -0.30 0.66 15.26
CA ASN A 494 -0.47 -0.02 16.55
C ASN A 494 0.77 -0.82 17.00
N ALA A 495 1.92 -0.65 16.34
CA ALA A 495 3.17 -1.38 16.60
C ALA A 495 3.01 -2.92 16.57
N LYS A 496 2.19 -3.41 15.64
CA LYS A 496 1.83 -4.82 15.41
C LYS A 496 2.32 -5.33 14.04
N ASP A 497 3.16 -4.56 13.37
CA ASP A 497 3.93 -5.01 12.22
C ASP A 497 5.15 -5.81 12.73
N LEU A 498 5.16 -7.10 12.42
CA LEU A 498 6.19 -8.06 12.84
C LEU A 498 7.29 -8.23 11.78
N SER A 499 7.19 -7.49 10.67
CA SER A 499 8.19 -7.56 9.60
C SER A 499 9.58 -7.18 10.13
N PRO A 500 10.65 -7.85 9.68
CA PRO A 500 12.01 -7.52 10.11
C PRO A 500 12.29 -6.04 9.83
N ASN A 501 12.64 -5.29 10.88
CA ASN A 501 13.09 -3.93 10.70
C ASN A 501 14.43 -3.97 9.93
N PRO A 502 14.61 -3.13 8.89
CA PRO A 502 15.92 -2.99 8.28
C PRO A 502 16.93 -2.66 9.39
N ALA A 503 18.03 -3.41 9.44
CA ALA A 503 19.07 -3.28 10.47
C ALA A 503 19.59 -1.84 10.62
N ASP A 504 19.37 -0.99 9.60
CA ASP A 504 19.80 0.39 9.57
C ASP A 504 18.64 1.37 9.74
N MET A 505 18.00 1.29 10.90
CA MET A 505 16.83 2.09 11.28
C MET A 505 17.21 3.61 11.43
N LEU A 506 18.51 3.93 11.41
CA LEU A 506 19.10 5.29 11.36
C LEU A 506 19.50 5.72 9.93
N SER A 507 19.46 4.82 8.94
CA SER A 507 19.76 5.15 7.55
C SER A 507 18.87 6.27 7.06
N ILE A 508 19.51 7.29 6.50
CA ILE A 508 18.85 8.43 5.84
C ILE A 508 18.53 8.07 4.38
N ASP A 509 19.03 6.94 3.89
CA ASP A 509 18.83 6.43 2.52
C ASP A 509 17.41 5.98 2.23
N THR A 510 16.61 5.74 3.27
CA THR A 510 15.18 5.45 3.14
C THR A 510 14.44 6.74 2.84
N LEU A 511 13.85 6.80 1.65
CA LEU A 511 13.05 7.95 1.21
C LEU A 511 11.58 7.73 1.51
N GLU A 512 10.81 8.81 1.43
CA GLU A 512 9.36 8.78 1.61
C GLU A 512 8.69 7.87 0.57
N GLY A 513 7.75 7.08 1.08
CA GLY A 513 7.02 6.04 0.35
C GLY A 513 7.74 4.71 0.17
N GLU A 514 8.94 4.52 0.75
CA GLU A 514 9.70 3.26 0.61
C GLU A 514 9.45 2.26 1.76
N GLU A 515 8.90 2.71 2.87
CA GLU A 515 8.61 1.85 4.03
C GLU A 515 7.48 0.85 3.74
N GLY A 516 7.65 -0.37 4.27
CA GLY A 516 6.72 -1.47 4.01
C GLY A 516 6.77 -2.00 2.58
N ALA A 517 7.85 -1.75 1.83
CA ALA A 517 8.02 -2.20 0.46
C ALA A 517 7.89 -3.73 0.32
N THR A 518 7.12 -4.14 -0.68
CA THR A 518 6.95 -5.54 -1.09
C THR A 518 7.75 -5.84 -2.34
N PHE A 519 8.27 -4.83 -3.03
CA PHE A 519 9.18 -4.94 -4.15
C PHE A 519 10.44 -4.12 -3.80
N ASP A 520 11.59 -4.77 -3.61
CA ASP A 520 12.85 -4.10 -3.22
C ASP A 520 14.02 -4.52 -4.12
N PRO A 521 14.30 -3.74 -5.19
CA PRO A 521 15.42 -3.99 -6.10
C PRO A 521 16.81 -3.95 -5.44
N ARG A 522 16.95 -3.32 -4.27
CA ARG A 522 18.26 -3.24 -3.59
C ARG A 522 18.61 -4.51 -2.83
N ARG A 523 17.60 -5.31 -2.48
CA ARG A 523 17.73 -6.53 -1.69
C ARG A 523 17.29 -7.79 -2.43
N ASN A 524 16.60 -7.64 -3.57
CA ASN A 524 16.10 -8.74 -4.38
C ASN A 524 16.62 -8.63 -5.83
N PRO A 525 17.51 -9.54 -6.27
CA PRO A 525 18.02 -9.55 -7.64
C PRO A 525 16.94 -9.75 -8.72
N LEU A 526 15.86 -10.48 -8.44
CA LEU A 526 14.74 -10.65 -9.37
C LEU A 526 13.99 -9.33 -9.57
N ALA A 527 13.78 -8.57 -8.49
CA ALA A 527 13.22 -7.23 -8.55
C ALA A 527 14.15 -6.26 -9.29
N ALA A 528 15.46 -6.36 -9.08
CA ALA A 528 16.45 -5.55 -9.80
C ALA A 528 16.38 -5.74 -11.33
N ALA A 529 16.04 -6.95 -11.80
CA ALA A 529 15.92 -7.24 -13.23
C ALA A 529 14.69 -6.59 -13.89
N SER A 530 13.62 -6.34 -13.13
CA SER A 530 12.37 -5.74 -13.61
C SER A 530 12.19 -4.28 -13.20
N ALA A 531 13.09 -3.74 -12.36
CA ALA A 531 13.02 -2.40 -11.83
C ALA A 531 13.29 -1.31 -12.90
N GLY A 532 12.70 -0.13 -12.66
CA GLY A 532 13.07 1.09 -13.38
C GLY A 532 14.49 1.57 -13.02
N PRO A 533 15.00 2.61 -13.70
CA PRO A 533 16.39 3.07 -13.59
C PRO A 533 16.82 3.43 -12.16
N ASP A 534 15.91 3.90 -11.31
CA ASP A 534 16.24 4.27 -9.93
C ASP A 534 16.32 3.10 -8.95
N GLY A 535 15.79 1.91 -9.31
CA GLY A 535 15.84 0.72 -8.47
C GLY A 535 15.31 0.90 -7.03
N ARG A 536 14.27 1.72 -6.84
CA ARG A 536 13.77 2.07 -5.50
C ARG A 536 12.69 1.10 -5.00
N PRO A 537 12.67 0.80 -3.67
CA PRO A 537 11.63 -0.02 -3.05
C PRO A 537 10.22 0.56 -3.24
N GLN A 538 9.24 -0.32 -3.43
CA GLN A 538 7.84 0.03 -3.66
C GLN A 538 6.91 -0.88 -2.84
N ARG A 539 5.81 -0.31 -2.34
CA ARG A 539 4.76 -1.06 -1.64
C ARG A 539 3.57 -1.33 -2.56
N TYR A 540 3.70 -2.39 -3.36
CA TYR A 540 2.71 -2.79 -4.35
C TYR A 540 1.62 -3.69 -3.77
N ASP A 541 2.00 -4.69 -2.97
CA ASP A 541 1.07 -5.66 -2.41
C ASP A 541 0.40 -5.11 -1.16
N ARG A 542 -0.93 -5.13 -1.14
CA ARG A 542 -1.74 -4.60 -0.04
C ARG A 542 -2.86 -5.54 0.32
N ILE A 543 -3.27 -5.48 1.59
CA ILE A 543 -4.49 -6.09 2.10
C ILE A 543 -5.31 -4.96 2.72
N LEU A 544 -6.47 -4.68 2.12
CA LEU A 544 -7.44 -3.70 2.58
C LEU A 544 -8.61 -4.43 3.24
N MET A 545 -9.15 -3.86 4.31
CA MET A 545 -10.27 -4.41 5.07
C MET A 545 -11.38 -3.37 5.21
N ASP A 546 -12.62 -3.82 5.37
CA ASP A 546 -13.75 -2.94 5.62
C ASP A 546 -13.63 -2.17 6.96
N ARG A 547 -13.99 -0.89 6.94
CA ARG A 547 -14.01 0.03 8.10
C ARG A 547 -15.15 -0.22 9.06
N SER A 548 -16.12 -1.08 8.72
CA SER A 548 -17.25 -1.44 9.59
C SER A 548 -16.83 -1.93 10.98
N GLY A 549 -15.55 -2.28 11.16
CA GLY A 549 -14.97 -2.69 12.44
C GLY A 549 -15.19 -4.17 12.75
N PHE A 550 -15.83 -4.91 11.85
CA PHE A 550 -16.06 -6.35 11.98
C PHE A 550 -14.74 -7.14 12.07
N LEU A 551 -13.76 -6.78 11.24
CA LEU A 551 -12.42 -7.34 11.24
C LEU A 551 -11.43 -6.32 11.80
N GLY A 552 -10.72 -6.69 12.86
CA GLY A 552 -9.62 -5.89 13.40
C GLY A 552 -8.27 -6.53 13.07
N PRO A 553 -7.32 -5.81 12.44
CA PRO A 553 -6.00 -6.35 12.15
C PRO A 553 -5.24 -6.45 13.47
N THR A 554 -4.78 -7.65 13.77
CA THR A 554 -4.06 -7.98 15.00
C THR A 554 -2.57 -8.05 14.80
N GLU A 555 -2.14 -8.54 13.64
CA GLU A 555 -0.74 -8.70 13.24
C GLU A 555 -0.62 -8.53 11.72
N PHE A 556 0.54 -8.05 11.28
CA PHE A 556 0.93 -8.03 9.88
C PHE A 556 2.40 -8.44 9.76
N ASN A 557 2.76 -9.17 8.72
CA ASN A 557 4.16 -9.50 8.44
C ASN A 557 4.43 -9.66 6.95
N LEU A 558 5.69 -9.40 6.56
CA LEU A 558 6.26 -9.84 5.29
C LEU A 558 6.71 -11.31 5.37
N PHE A 559 6.78 -11.98 4.22
CA PHE A 559 7.37 -13.32 4.07
C PHE A 559 8.09 -13.48 2.73
N GLY A 560 8.89 -14.54 2.62
CA GLY A 560 9.77 -14.76 1.45
C GLY A 560 11.06 -13.94 1.47
N LEU A 561 11.36 -13.26 2.58
CA LEU A 561 12.63 -12.59 2.82
C LEU A 561 13.76 -13.62 2.96
N PRO A 562 14.98 -13.35 2.47
CA PRO A 562 16.10 -14.25 2.66
C PRO A 562 16.48 -14.35 4.13
N ASP A 563 16.75 -15.56 4.61
CA ASP A 563 17.45 -15.76 5.88
C ASP A 563 18.93 -15.36 5.72
N ASP A 564 19.63 -15.04 6.83
CA ASP A 564 21.04 -14.61 6.80
C ASP A 564 21.99 -15.60 6.10
N ASP A 565 21.60 -16.89 6.04
CA ASP A 565 22.37 -17.97 5.40
C ASP A 565 21.88 -18.37 3.99
N GLN A 566 20.79 -17.77 3.48
CA GLN A 566 20.23 -18.12 2.17
C GLN A 566 21.00 -17.48 1.02
N ASN A 567 21.28 -18.27 -0.03
CA ASN A 567 21.88 -17.75 -1.24
C ASN A 567 20.86 -16.86 -1.98
N PRO A 568 21.19 -15.59 -2.32
CA PRO A 568 20.28 -14.71 -3.04
C PRO A 568 19.77 -15.25 -4.39
N ALA A 569 20.46 -16.26 -4.96
CA ALA A 569 20.05 -16.97 -6.16
C ALA A 569 18.84 -17.92 -5.97
N GLU A 570 18.36 -18.13 -4.74
CA GLU A 570 17.28 -19.06 -4.40
C GLU A 570 15.93 -18.36 -4.13
N LEU A 571 15.83 -17.04 -4.34
CA LEU A 571 14.59 -16.30 -4.12
C LEU A 571 13.48 -16.75 -5.08
N GLY A 572 12.30 -16.99 -4.54
CA GLY A 572 11.14 -17.49 -5.30
C GLY A 572 10.50 -16.44 -6.21
N SER A 573 10.51 -15.16 -5.83
CA SER A 573 9.79 -14.08 -6.52
C SER A 573 10.56 -12.75 -6.47
N ASP A 574 10.22 -11.82 -7.36
CA ASP A 574 10.64 -10.41 -7.30
C ASP A 574 9.87 -9.59 -6.25
N HIS A 575 8.85 -10.19 -5.63
CA HIS A 575 8.11 -9.59 -4.52
C HIS A 575 8.32 -10.38 -3.21
N TRP A 576 8.20 -9.66 -2.09
CA TRP A 576 7.96 -10.21 -0.76
C TRP A 576 6.45 -10.35 -0.56
N GLY A 577 6.03 -11.50 -0.04
CA GLY A 577 4.62 -11.73 0.27
C GLY A 577 4.18 -10.97 1.50
N VAL A 578 2.88 -10.66 1.58
CA VAL A 578 2.25 -9.98 2.72
C VAL A 578 1.23 -10.88 3.38
N ARG A 579 1.18 -10.89 4.71
CA ARG A 579 0.18 -11.61 5.50
C ARG A 579 -0.43 -10.70 6.55
N ALA A 580 -1.76 -10.75 6.68
CA ALA A 580 -2.51 -10.08 7.72
C ALA A 580 -3.33 -11.08 8.54
N THR A 581 -3.29 -10.92 9.86
CA THR A 581 -4.12 -11.68 10.82
C THR A 581 -5.21 -10.78 11.37
N PHE A 582 -6.46 -11.19 11.23
CA PHE A 582 -7.63 -10.48 11.73
C PHE A 582 -8.27 -11.24 12.89
N CYS A 583 -8.82 -10.50 13.84
CA CYS A 583 -9.70 -11.05 14.87
C CYS A 583 -11.11 -10.47 14.71
N LEU A 584 -12.12 -11.31 14.92
CA LEU A 584 -13.51 -10.88 14.90
C LEU A 584 -13.81 -10.00 16.10
N LYS A 585 -14.26 -8.78 15.86
CA LYS A 585 -14.80 -7.94 16.92
C LYS A 585 -16.29 -8.25 17.08
N LEU A 586 -16.67 -8.81 18.23
CA LEU A 586 -18.06 -8.78 18.68
C LEU A 586 -18.49 -7.32 18.72
N GLU A 587 -19.67 -6.99 18.19
CA GLU A 587 -20.26 -5.65 18.23
C GLU A 587 -20.25 -5.16 19.69
N SER A 588 -19.21 -4.42 20.08
CA SER A 588 -19.14 -3.84 21.41
C SER A 588 -20.08 -2.65 21.41
N THR A 589 -21.15 -2.74 22.19
CA THR A 589 -22.01 -1.65 22.63
C THR A 589 -21.28 -0.63 23.53
N ALA A 590 -19.95 -0.69 23.60
CA ALA A 590 -19.12 0.27 24.30
C ALA A 590 -18.64 1.33 23.32
N SER A 591 -19.28 2.48 23.38
CA SER A 591 -18.77 3.77 22.98
C SER A 591 -17.26 3.82 22.69
N ASP A 592 -16.89 3.90 21.41
CA ASP A 592 -15.67 4.60 20.96
C ASP A 592 -15.81 6.12 21.22
N ASN A 593 -16.23 6.49 22.45
CA ASN A 593 -16.30 7.84 22.99
C ASN A 593 -14.96 8.26 23.61
N MET A 594 -13.83 7.79 23.06
CA MET A 594 -12.74 8.75 22.91
C MET A 594 -13.12 9.55 21.68
N THR A 595 -13.83 10.66 21.91
CA THR A 595 -14.25 11.65 20.91
C THR A 595 -13.13 11.90 19.90
N VAL A 596 -13.11 11.12 18.82
CA VAL A 596 -12.65 11.55 17.50
C VAL A 596 -13.82 12.37 16.97
N ALA A 597 -14.11 13.48 17.65
CA ALA A 597 -15.07 14.44 17.19
C ALA A 597 -14.57 14.93 15.82
N SER A 598 -15.31 14.56 14.78
CA SER A 598 -15.60 15.43 13.64
C SER A 598 -14.40 16.19 13.06
N THR A 599 -13.45 15.46 12.46
CA THR A 599 -12.70 16.00 11.32
C THR A 599 -13.07 15.24 10.04
N SER A 600 -14.37 15.36 9.75
CA SER A 600 -15.11 14.85 8.59
C SER A 600 -14.75 15.52 7.26
N ALA A 601 -13.62 16.21 7.17
CA ALA A 601 -13.12 16.73 5.91
C ALA A 601 -11.89 15.92 5.48
N SER A 602 -11.94 15.38 4.26
CA SER A 602 -10.75 15.05 3.47
C SER A 602 -9.97 16.34 3.25
N PHE A 603 -9.08 16.70 4.18
CA PHE A 603 -8.15 17.79 3.93
C PHE A 603 -7.08 17.25 2.97
N LEU A 604 -7.20 17.67 1.72
CA LEU A 604 -6.20 17.45 0.69
C LEU A 604 -5.18 18.57 0.76
N THR A 605 -3.91 18.24 0.66
CA THR A 605 -2.85 19.24 0.51
C THR A 605 -3.19 20.14 -0.69
N PRO A 606 -3.22 21.48 -0.52
CA PRO A 606 -3.46 22.39 -1.63
C PRO A 606 -2.48 22.11 -2.78
N THR A 607 -2.95 22.13 -4.03
CA THR A 607 -2.17 21.72 -5.21
C THR A 607 -0.82 22.42 -5.33
N LYS A 608 -0.68 23.67 -4.86
CA LYS A 608 0.59 24.42 -4.86
C LYS A 608 1.57 24.00 -3.77
N LEU A 609 1.08 23.47 -2.65
CA LEU A 609 1.90 22.89 -1.59
C LEU A 609 2.20 21.40 -1.84
N PHE A 610 1.63 20.82 -2.90
CA PHE A 610 1.88 19.44 -3.31
C PHE A 610 3.24 19.27 -4.06
N ASP A 611 4.01 20.35 -4.24
CA ASP A 611 5.37 20.26 -4.75
C ASP A 611 6.37 19.93 -3.64
N ARG A 612 6.82 18.68 -3.64
CA ARG A 612 7.86 18.16 -2.75
C ARG A 612 9.19 18.89 -2.92
N HIS A 613 9.58 19.20 -4.16
CA HIS A 613 10.87 19.84 -4.42
C HIS A 613 10.94 21.20 -3.73
N SER A 614 9.85 21.97 -3.77
CA SER A 614 9.73 23.24 -3.04
C SER A 614 9.85 23.08 -1.52
N LEU A 615 9.31 22.02 -0.92
CA LEU A 615 9.47 21.75 0.53
C LEU A 615 10.93 21.41 0.87
N GLU A 616 11.55 20.52 0.10
CA GLU A 616 12.95 20.13 0.29
C GLU A 616 13.90 21.31 0.14
N LEU A 617 13.69 22.15 -0.87
CA LEU A 617 14.44 23.40 -1.06
C LEU A 617 14.30 24.33 0.16
N CYS A 618 13.07 24.55 0.64
CA CYS A 618 12.81 25.38 1.82
C CYS A 618 13.58 24.88 3.07
N LEU A 619 13.58 23.57 3.30
CA LEU A 619 14.30 22.95 4.41
C LEU A 619 15.82 23.04 4.23
N ARG A 620 16.33 22.87 2.99
CA ARG A 620 17.76 22.96 2.68
C ARG A 620 18.29 24.38 2.87
N GLU A 621 17.62 25.38 2.32
CA GLU A 621 17.99 26.80 2.45
C GLU A 621 17.94 27.27 3.92
N SER A 622 17.08 26.67 4.74
CA SER A 622 16.99 26.95 6.17
C SER A 622 17.95 26.12 7.04
N MET A 623 18.89 25.38 6.44
CA MET A 623 19.84 24.48 7.13
C MET A 623 19.14 23.46 8.06
N MET A 624 17.99 22.96 7.64
CA MET A 624 17.22 21.96 8.37
C MET A 624 17.44 20.53 7.86
N LEU A 625 18.07 20.33 6.70
CA LEU A 625 18.46 19.02 6.18
C LEU A 625 19.97 18.78 6.37
N PRO A 626 20.40 17.63 6.90
CA PRO A 626 21.82 17.28 6.96
C PRO A 626 22.35 16.92 5.58
N THR A 627 23.63 17.22 5.36
CA THR A 627 24.39 16.70 4.23
C THR A 627 24.92 15.30 4.53
N GLU A 628 25.30 14.51 3.52
CA GLU A 628 25.96 13.20 3.73
C GLU A 628 27.19 13.32 4.64
N ALA A 629 27.96 14.41 4.51
CA ALA A 629 29.09 14.69 5.40
C ALA A 629 28.66 14.89 6.87
N ASP A 630 27.54 15.57 7.12
CA ASP A 630 27.00 15.72 8.47
C ASP A 630 26.56 14.38 9.06
N VAL A 631 25.99 13.50 8.23
CA VAL A 631 25.54 12.15 8.63
C VAL A 631 26.74 11.30 9.01
N SER A 632 27.70 11.15 8.10
CA SER A 632 28.92 10.37 8.30
C SER A 632 29.70 10.85 9.53
N LYS A 633 29.82 12.17 9.72
CA LYS A 633 30.51 12.74 10.89
C LYS A 633 29.79 12.44 12.21
N ARG A 634 28.45 12.51 12.26
CA ARG A 634 27.74 12.17 13.50
C ARG A 634 27.75 10.68 13.78
N GLN A 635 27.71 9.85 12.73
CA GLN A 635 27.84 8.40 12.85
C GLN A 635 29.20 8.05 13.44
N SER A 636 30.30 8.61 12.93
CA SER A 636 31.65 8.41 13.49
C SER A 636 31.76 8.85 14.95
N VAL A 637 31.14 9.98 15.32
CA VAL A 637 31.08 10.44 16.72
C VAL A 637 30.36 9.45 17.63
N VAL A 638 29.22 8.90 17.19
CA VAL A 638 28.46 7.92 17.96
C VAL A 638 29.24 6.61 18.10
N ASP A 639 29.89 6.15 17.04
CA ASP A 639 30.68 4.93 17.03
C ASP A 639 31.91 5.07 17.94
N LEU A 640 32.61 6.20 17.86
CA LEU A 640 33.72 6.53 18.75
C LEU A 640 33.28 6.55 20.22
N LEU A 641 32.16 7.22 20.53
CA LEU A 641 31.61 7.24 21.89
C LEU A 641 31.20 5.84 22.36
N ARG A 642 30.56 5.05 21.49
CA ARG A 642 30.19 3.65 21.79
C ARG A 642 31.43 2.87 22.17
N ASP A 643 32.46 2.89 21.34
CA ASP A 643 33.69 2.15 21.58
C ASP A 643 34.39 2.61 22.86
N VAL A 644 34.43 3.92 23.15
CA VAL A 644 35.09 4.45 24.37
C VAL A 644 34.36 4.04 25.64
N ILE A 645 33.04 3.98 25.58
CA ILE A 645 32.22 3.69 26.75
C ILE A 645 32.10 2.18 26.97
N THR A 646 31.89 1.38 25.92
CA THR A 646 31.66 -0.07 26.04
C THR A 646 32.97 -0.85 26.17
N GLN A 647 34.02 -0.48 25.42
CA GLN A 647 35.30 -1.17 25.45
C GLN A 647 36.27 -0.52 26.46
N GLY A 648 36.90 -1.34 27.30
CA GLY A 648 37.94 -0.87 28.23
C GLY A 648 39.25 -0.52 27.50
N PRO A 649 40.15 0.27 28.11
CA PRO A 649 41.43 0.66 27.49
C PRO A 649 42.30 -0.53 27.04
N ALA A 650 42.18 -1.68 27.70
CA ALA A 650 42.97 -2.90 27.45
C ALA A 650 42.59 -3.66 26.16
N ALA A 651 41.43 -3.37 25.55
CA ALA A 651 41.05 -3.97 24.27
C ALA A 651 41.59 -3.17 23.05
N ARG A 652 41.97 -1.90 23.26
CA ARG A 652 42.41 -0.98 22.20
C ARG A 652 43.91 -0.92 22.01
N ALA A 653 44.66 -1.13 23.08
CA ALA A 653 46.08 -1.39 22.99
C ALA A 653 46.23 -2.90 22.88
N GLY A 654 46.69 -3.43 21.75
CA GLY A 654 47.12 -4.82 21.62
C GLY A 654 48.38 -5.12 22.45
N ASP A 655 48.47 -4.56 23.64
CA ASP A 655 49.67 -4.48 24.45
C ASP A 655 49.46 -5.36 25.69
N GLY A 656 50.08 -6.54 25.65
CA GLY A 656 50.05 -7.56 26.69
C GLY A 656 50.80 -7.18 27.97
N SER A 657 50.93 -5.88 28.29
CA SER A 657 51.63 -5.41 29.49
C SER A 657 50.74 -4.51 30.35
N GLY A 658 49.95 -5.13 31.23
CA GLY A 658 49.18 -4.43 32.23
C GLY A 658 48.41 -5.38 33.14
N ASN A 659 48.98 -5.70 34.30
CA ASN A 659 48.36 -6.49 35.36
C ASN A 659 47.05 -5.83 35.86
N ASN A 660 45.94 -6.18 35.22
CA ASN A 660 44.54 -6.27 35.67
C ASN A 660 43.62 -5.93 34.48
N PRO A 661 43.09 -6.93 33.74
CA PRO A 661 42.06 -6.65 32.75
C PRO A 661 40.85 -6.03 33.48
N GLU A 662 40.48 -4.79 33.12
CA GLU A 662 39.21 -4.22 33.59
C GLU A 662 38.09 -5.21 33.21
N PRO A 663 37.20 -5.60 34.14
CA PRO A 663 36.15 -6.56 33.85
C PRO A 663 35.32 -6.04 32.67
N ASN A 664 35.07 -6.91 31.68
CA ASN A 664 34.24 -6.57 30.54
C ASN A 664 32.78 -6.45 31.02
N ILE A 665 32.32 -5.23 31.27
CA ILE A 665 30.96 -4.95 31.72
C ILE A 665 30.10 -4.75 30.47
N ALA A 666 29.15 -5.65 30.24
CA ALA A 666 28.18 -5.51 29.16
C ALA A 666 27.38 -4.20 29.32
N MET A 667 27.60 -3.25 28.42
CA MET A 667 26.87 -1.98 28.34
C MET A 667 26.40 -1.75 26.92
N VAL A 668 25.26 -1.09 26.79
CA VAL A 668 24.68 -0.69 25.52
C VAL A 668 24.68 0.84 25.47
N LEU A 669 25.23 1.42 24.41
CA LEU A 669 25.08 2.84 24.10
C LEU A 669 24.10 2.98 22.93
N VAL A 670 23.01 3.70 23.18
CA VAL A 670 21.98 3.99 22.17
C VAL A 670 21.75 5.50 22.05
N PRO A 671 21.79 6.07 20.83
CA PRO A 671 21.37 7.44 20.62
C PRO A 671 19.86 7.60 20.82
N VAL A 672 19.45 8.68 21.46
CA VAL A 672 18.05 9.04 21.73
C VAL A 672 17.78 10.47 21.25
N GLY A 673 16.62 11.02 21.61
CA GLY A 673 16.27 12.41 21.27
C GLY A 673 16.16 12.65 19.77
N SER A 674 16.55 13.85 19.34
CA SER A 674 16.39 14.26 17.93
C SER A 674 17.25 13.44 16.97
N TYR A 675 18.45 13.03 17.41
CA TYR A 675 19.35 12.20 16.63
C TYR A 675 18.83 10.77 16.52
N GLY A 676 18.45 10.15 17.65
CA GLY A 676 17.90 8.78 17.67
C GLY A 676 16.61 8.61 16.85
N LEU A 677 15.80 9.66 16.72
CA LEU A 677 14.60 9.67 15.87
C LEU A 677 14.89 10.04 14.39
N GLY A 678 16.06 10.60 14.09
CA GLY A 678 16.44 11.05 12.75
C GLY A 678 15.85 12.42 12.33
N VAL A 679 15.38 13.22 13.29
CA VAL A 679 14.80 14.56 13.05
C VAL A 679 15.78 15.71 13.34
N TRP A 680 17.05 15.38 13.55
CA TRP A 680 18.13 16.30 13.90
C TRP A 680 18.55 17.21 12.73
N SER A 681 19.05 18.40 13.05
CA SER A 681 19.62 19.36 12.09
C SER A 681 21.13 19.47 12.25
N PRO A 682 21.90 20.04 11.30
CA PRO A 682 23.34 20.26 11.47
C PRO A 682 23.75 21.02 12.74
N SER A 683 22.83 21.78 13.35
CA SER A 683 23.03 22.47 14.63
C SER A 683 22.67 21.67 15.89
N SER A 684 22.07 20.49 15.73
CA SER A 684 21.62 19.63 16.83
C SER A 684 22.78 18.91 17.51
N ASP A 685 22.64 18.74 18.82
CA ASP A 685 23.43 17.86 19.68
C ASP A 685 23.02 16.38 19.51
N ILE A 686 23.84 15.50 20.10
CA ILE A 686 23.59 14.05 20.13
C ILE A 686 23.31 13.64 21.58
N ASP A 687 22.07 13.23 21.85
CA ASP A 687 21.71 12.62 23.13
C ASP A 687 22.05 11.13 23.12
N CYS A 688 22.88 10.67 24.05
CA CYS A 688 23.27 9.27 24.20
C CYS A 688 22.79 8.71 25.54
N LEU A 689 22.07 7.58 25.50
CA LEU A 689 21.71 6.81 26.68
C LEU A 689 22.59 5.57 26.77
N VAL A 690 23.27 5.41 27.90
CA VAL A 690 24.00 4.20 28.22
C VAL A 690 23.20 3.34 29.20
N ILE A 691 23.05 2.06 28.89
CA ILE A 691 22.31 1.08 29.68
C ILE A 691 23.30 0.03 30.17
N GLY A 692 23.30 -0.28 31.46
CA GLY A 692 24.26 -1.24 32.03
C GLY A 692 23.82 -1.81 33.37
N PRO A 693 24.55 -2.81 33.90
CA PRO A 693 24.21 -3.51 35.13
C PRO A 693 24.74 -2.84 36.41
N ILE A 694 25.58 -1.80 36.30
CA ILE A 694 26.28 -1.18 37.43
C ILE A 694 25.54 0.03 38.01
N SER A 695 25.94 0.48 39.20
CA SER A 695 25.36 1.68 39.80
C SER A 695 25.72 2.95 38.99
N SER A 696 24.84 3.95 38.97
CA SER A 696 25.13 5.22 38.28
C SER A 696 26.40 5.91 38.79
N LYS A 697 26.69 5.81 40.09
CA LYS A 697 27.91 6.39 40.68
C LYS A 697 29.16 5.73 40.10
N THR A 698 29.15 4.39 40.04
CA THR A 698 30.24 3.60 39.46
C THR A 698 30.40 3.90 37.98
N PHE A 699 29.30 3.93 37.22
CA PHE A 699 29.33 4.23 35.80
C PHE A 699 30.00 5.58 35.51
N PHE A 700 29.56 6.67 36.13
CA PHE A 700 30.12 7.99 35.82
C PHE A 700 31.61 8.09 36.22
N ALA A 701 32.06 7.40 37.27
CA ALA A 701 33.48 7.34 37.60
C ALA A 701 34.31 6.61 36.52
N VAL A 702 33.80 5.48 36.03
CA VAL A 702 34.44 4.70 34.96
C VAL A 702 34.41 5.47 33.63
N ALA A 703 33.26 6.04 33.26
CA ALA A 703 33.07 6.80 32.03
C ALA A 703 33.98 8.04 32.01
N GLU A 704 34.05 8.83 33.09
CA GLU A 704 34.96 9.98 33.17
C GLU A 704 36.43 9.56 33.02
N LYS A 705 36.84 8.43 33.62
CA LYS A 705 38.20 7.88 33.45
C LYS A 705 38.48 7.48 32.00
N ARG A 706 37.53 6.79 31.34
CA ARG A 706 37.65 6.37 29.94
C ARG A 706 37.69 7.56 28.98
N LEU A 707 36.80 8.53 29.17
CA LEU A 707 36.72 9.75 28.35
C LEU A 707 37.98 10.63 28.50
N ARG A 708 38.54 10.75 29.70
CA ARG A 708 39.82 11.47 29.93
C ARG A 708 41.03 10.78 29.29
N LYS A 709 40.99 9.46 29.14
CA LYS A 709 42.02 8.70 28.42
C LYS A 709 41.91 8.83 26.90
N ALA A 710 40.74 9.19 26.39
CA ALA A 710 40.45 9.32 24.96
C ALA A 710 40.44 10.79 24.49
N THR A 711 41.13 11.69 25.21
CA THR A 711 41.19 13.12 24.86
C THR A 711 42.00 13.37 23.58
N ASP A 712 42.97 12.51 23.31
CA ASP A 712 43.72 12.43 22.05
C ASP A 712 42.84 12.10 20.83
N LEU A 713 41.74 11.38 21.04
CA LEU A 713 40.73 11.07 20.02
C LEU A 713 39.70 12.20 19.81
N GLY A 714 39.96 13.40 20.32
CA GLY A 714 39.09 14.57 20.12
C GLY A 714 37.86 14.63 21.04
N ILE A 715 37.85 13.89 22.16
CA ILE A 715 36.78 13.92 23.16
C ILE A 715 37.13 14.89 24.30
N ARG A 716 36.19 15.77 24.65
CA ARG A 716 36.32 16.75 25.72
C ARG A 716 35.11 16.74 26.64
N ILE A 717 35.33 16.62 27.94
CA ILE A 717 34.28 16.76 28.95
C ILE A 717 34.05 18.25 29.20
N LEU A 718 32.85 18.75 28.90
CA LEU A 718 32.49 20.16 29.11
C LEU A 718 32.11 20.41 30.57
N ARG A 719 31.15 19.63 31.08
CA ARG A 719 30.72 19.71 32.48
C ARG A 719 29.91 18.49 32.91
N ARG A 720 29.80 18.32 34.22
CA ARG A 720 28.89 17.38 34.86
C ARG A 720 27.67 18.12 35.38
N VAL A 721 26.48 17.69 34.97
CA VAL A 721 25.21 18.35 35.29
C VAL A 721 24.38 17.46 36.21
N LYS A 722 23.81 18.06 37.26
CA LYS A 722 22.75 17.44 38.08
C LYS A 722 21.40 17.93 37.56
N ALA A 723 20.78 17.16 36.68
CA ALA A 723 19.45 17.43 36.14
C ALA A 723 18.36 16.80 37.03
N ALA A 724 17.10 17.19 36.78
CA ALA A 724 15.94 16.60 37.46
C ALA A 724 15.81 15.09 37.18
N THR A 725 16.29 14.62 36.03
CA THR A 725 16.32 13.20 35.62
C THR A 725 17.52 12.42 36.17
N GLY A 726 18.49 13.10 36.80
CA GLY A 726 19.70 12.50 37.37
C GLY A 726 20.99 13.19 36.92
N THR A 727 22.11 12.47 37.03
CA THR A 727 23.41 12.97 36.57
C THR A 727 23.55 12.77 35.06
N MET A 728 24.15 13.75 34.38
CA MET A 728 24.51 13.76 32.96
C MET A 728 25.93 14.31 32.79
N LEU A 729 26.63 13.88 31.74
CA LEU A 729 27.85 14.52 31.25
C LEU A 729 27.56 15.24 29.93
N GLU A 730 27.91 16.51 29.85
CA GLU A 730 27.95 17.24 28.58
C GLU A 730 29.37 17.13 28.02
N LEU A 731 29.47 16.69 26.77
CA LEU A 731 30.70 16.38 26.07
C LEU A 731 30.77 17.17 24.75
N GLU A 732 31.98 17.29 24.23
CA GLU A 732 32.24 17.71 22.85
C GLU A 732 33.16 16.65 22.22
N VAL A 733 32.74 16.10 21.09
CA VAL A 733 33.46 15.05 20.36
C VAL A 733 33.62 15.52 18.92
N GLU A 734 34.85 15.75 18.48
CA GLU A 734 35.15 16.28 17.13
C GLU A 734 34.37 17.57 16.78
N GLY A 735 34.11 18.41 17.78
CA GLY A 735 33.35 19.65 17.67
C GLY A 735 31.82 19.50 17.71
N ILE A 736 31.30 18.27 17.88
CA ILE A 736 29.87 17.99 18.05
C ILE A 736 29.54 17.85 19.54
N LYS A 737 28.51 18.58 20.00
CA LYS A 737 28.03 18.49 21.38
C LYS A 737 27.27 17.18 21.60
N CYS A 738 27.60 16.48 22.68
CA CYS A 738 26.97 15.21 23.04
C CYS A 738 26.57 15.18 24.51
N ASP A 739 25.39 14.66 24.80
CA ASP A 739 24.79 14.59 26.13
C ASP A 739 24.71 13.12 26.57
N LEU A 740 25.53 12.72 27.54
CA LEU A 740 25.65 11.33 27.98
C LEU A 740 24.88 11.08 29.28
N GLN A 741 23.87 10.21 29.20
CA GLN A 741 23.05 9.76 30.32
C GLN A 741 23.27 8.27 30.61
N TYR A 742 22.89 7.84 31.82
CA TYR A 742 23.06 6.45 32.24
C TYR A 742 21.84 5.87 32.96
N CYS A 743 21.35 4.73 32.48
CA CYS A 743 20.28 3.93 33.07
C CYS A 743 20.82 2.60 33.64
N PRO A 744 20.73 2.36 34.95
CA PRO A 744 21.04 1.06 35.54
C PRO A 744 19.89 0.07 35.27
N ALA A 745 20.06 -0.87 34.34
CA ALA A 745 19.05 -1.84 33.94
C ALA A 745 19.66 -3.13 33.35
N SER A 746 20.05 -4.07 34.22
CA SER A 746 20.70 -5.33 33.81
C SER A 746 19.86 -6.17 32.85
N ARG A 747 18.57 -6.40 33.18
CA ARG A 747 17.66 -7.21 32.36
C ARG A 747 17.46 -6.67 30.95
N VAL A 748 17.50 -5.35 30.79
CA VAL A 748 17.37 -4.69 29.48
C VAL A 748 18.59 -4.97 28.61
N VAL A 749 19.79 -5.02 29.20
CA VAL A 749 21.03 -5.38 28.48
C VAL A 749 20.98 -6.85 28.05
N GLU A 750 20.55 -7.75 28.94
CA GLU A 750 20.42 -9.17 28.64
C GLU A 750 19.42 -9.44 27.51
N ALA A 751 18.32 -8.69 27.47
CA ALA A 751 17.27 -8.82 26.46
C ALA A 751 17.44 -7.89 25.25
N TRP A 752 18.58 -7.19 25.10
CA TRP A 752 18.73 -6.10 24.13
C TRP A 752 18.36 -6.49 22.69
N GLN A 753 18.77 -7.68 22.25
CA GLN A 753 18.50 -8.16 20.88
C GLN A 753 17.01 -8.31 20.55
N ARG A 754 16.16 -8.51 21.57
CA ARG A 754 14.71 -8.67 21.40
C ARG A 754 13.89 -7.57 22.07
N ILE A 755 14.54 -6.51 22.57
CA ILE A 755 13.91 -5.50 23.43
C ILE A 755 12.73 -4.80 22.74
N SER A 756 12.83 -4.57 21.43
CA SER A 756 11.80 -3.92 20.62
C SER A 756 10.59 -4.82 20.32
N LEU A 757 10.72 -6.14 20.53
CA LEU A 757 9.63 -7.13 20.38
C LEU A 757 8.88 -7.37 21.69
N LEU A 758 9.42 -6.92 22.83
CA LEU A 758 8.79 -7.15 24.13
C LEU A 758 7.58 -6.24 24.34
N PRO A 759 6.49 -6.75 24.96
CA PRO A 759 5.33 -5.94 25.26
C PRO A 759 5.63 -4.89 26.36
N PRO A 760 4.88 -3.79 26.42
CA PRO A 760 5.18 -2.69 27.35
C PRO A 760 5.17 -3.05 28.84
N ASP A 761 4.45 -4.10 29.22
CA ASP A 761 4.25 -4.63 30.57
C ASP A 761 5.19 -5.81 30.93
N ASP A 762 6.13 -6.15 30.05
CA ASP A 762 7.12 -7.21 30.28
C ASP A 762 7.96 -6.96 31.54
N SER A 763 8.28 -8.05 32.24
CA SER A 763 9.07 -8.05 33.49
C SER A 763 10.49 -7.46 33.35
N THR A 764 11.01 -7.38 32.13
CA THR A 764 12.28 -6.73 31.77
C THR A 764 12.24 -5.23 32.12
N PHE A 765 11.05 -4.62 32.10
CA PHE A 765 10.85 -3.20 32.42
C PHE A 765 10.50 -2.95 33.89
N TYR A 766 10.54 -3.96 34.77
CA TYR A 766 10.31 -3.77 36.22
C TYR A 766 11.55 -3.17 36.89
N LEU A 767 11.73 -1.86 36.69
CA LEU A 767 12.87 -1.08 37.18
C LEU A 767 12.41 -0.03 38.20
N SER A 768 13.37 0.58 38.92
CA SER A 768 13.05 1.71 39.79
C SER A 768 12.47 2.89 39.00
N SER A 769 11.63 3.72 39.63
CA SER A 769 11.01 4.88 38.97
C SER A 769 12.04 5.79 38.29
N GLN A 770 13.20 6.01 38.91
CA GLN A 770 14.28 6.81 38.32
C GLN A 770 14.92 6.15 37.08
N ALA A 771 15.11 4.83 37.10
CA ALA A 771 15.64 4.10 35.94
C ALA A 771 14.61 4.08 34.79
N LEU A 772 13.32 3.88 35.11
CA LEU A 772 12.23 3.97 34.14
C LEU A 772 12.17 5.34 33.43
N THR A 773 12.24 6.45 34.18
CA THR A 773 12.24 7.79 33.59
C THR A 773 13.42 8.02 32.64
N LYS A 774 14.58 7.41 32.89
CA LYS A 774 15.72 7.51 31.96
C LYS A 774 15.55 6.61 30.74
N LEU A 775 15.08 5.39 30.95
CA LEU A 775 14.84 4.43 29.86
C LEU A 775 13.72 4.88 28.92
N GLN A 776 12.79 5.70 29.41
CA GLN A 776 11.68 6.28 28.65
C GLN A 776 12.14 6.99 27.37
N ALA A 777 13.27 7.70 27.40
CA ALA A 777 13.81 8.36 26.21
C ALA A 777 14.13 7.38 25.07
N PHE A 778 14.56 6.16 25.40
CA PHE A 778 14.75 5.09 24.42
C PHE A 778 13.42 4.44 24.02
N ARG A 779 12.60 4.05 25.00
CA ARG A 779 11.33 3.33 24.73
C ARG A 779 10.37 4.12 23.87
N ASP A 780 10.23 5.42 24.12
CA ASP A 780 9.35 6.29 23.36
C ASP A 780 9.85 6.46 21.92
N VAL A 781 11.17 6.66 21.72
CA VAL A 781 11.77 6.76 20.37
C VAL A 781 11.64 5.44 19.61
N ASP A 782 11.94 4.31 20.24
CA ASP A 782 11.82 2.98 19.63
C ASP A 782 10.36 2.68 19.22
N TYR A 783 9.40 2.94 20.11
CA TYR A 783 7.97 2.78 19.78
C TYR A 783 7.54 3.69 18.62
N ILE A 784 7.93 4.96 18.61
CA ILE A 784 7.57 5.87 17.52
C ILE A 784 8.13 5.36 16.19
N ARG A 785 9.39 4.92 16.13
CA ARG A 785 9.99 4.40 14.90
C ARG A 785 9.25 3.18 14.36
N ARG A 786 8.80 2.29 15.24
CA ARG A 786 8.02 1.10 14.88
C ARG A 786 6.55 1.39 14.58
N SER A 787 6.03 2.54 14.98
CA SER A 787 4.60 2.85 14.87
C SER A 787 4.25 3.95 13.87
N ILE A 788 5.24 4.63 13.31
CA ILE A 788 5.03 5.57 12.20
C ILE A 788 5.17 4.80 10.88
N PRO A 789 4.16 4.85 9.98
CA PRO A 789 4.22 4.13 8.72
C PRO A 789 5.29 4.63 7.75
N ASP A 790 5.49 5.94 7.67
CA ASP A 790 6.54 6.53 6.85
C ASP A 790 7.41 7.46 7.71
N LEU A 791 8.56 6.94 8.12
CA LEU A 791 9.47 7.66 8.99
C LEU A 791 10.21 8.79 8.24
N ALA A 792 10.45 8.66 6.94
CA ALA A 792 11.08 9.69 6.12
C ALA A 792 10.17 10.91 5.96
N ALA A 793 8.89 10.68 5.62
CA ALA A 793 7.86 11.71 5.57
C ALA A 793 7.68 12.40 6.93
N PHE A 794 7.62 11.62 8.01
CA PHE A 794 7.54 12.13 9.38
C PHE A 794 8.74 13.01 9.73
N ARG A 795 9.96 12.60 9.35
CA ARG A 795 11.18 13.38 9.60
C ARG A 795 11.16 14.72 8.86
N ALA A 796 10.73 14.74 7.60
CA ALA A 796 10.58 15.97 6.81
C ALA A 796 9.54 16.91 7.44
N ALA A 797 8.36 16.39 7.78
CA ALA A 797 7.29 17.16 8.44
C ALA A 797 7.73 17.72 9.81
N HIS A 798 8.41 16.91 10.63
CA HIS A 798 8.94 17.35 11.92
C HIS A 798 9.94 18.49 11.77
N ARG A 799 10.85 18.41 10.80
CA ARG A 799 11.83 19.47 10.51
C ARG A 799 11.13 20.75 10.09
N PHE A 800 10.10 20.67 9.25
CA PHE A 800 9.32 21.85 8.86
C PHE A 800 8.62 22.49 10.07
N ILE A 801 7.91 21.71 10.89
CA ILE A 801 7.23 22.23 12.08
C ILE A 801 8.23 22.80 13.09
N THR A 802 9.41 22.19 13.23
CA THR A 802 10.50 22.73 14.07
C THR A 802 11.00 24.07 13.54
N LEU A 803 11.19 24.19 12.22
CA LEU A 803 11.61 25.43 11.56
C LEU A 803 10.58 26.54 11.77
N TRP A 804 9.31 26.25 11.54
CA TRP A 804 8.19 27.15 11.82
C TRP A 804 8.23 27.63 13.28
N ALA A 805 8.27 26.71 14.25
CA ALA A 805 8.25 27.05 15.67
C ALA A 805 9.45 27.93 16.05
N LYS A 806 10.64 27.67 15.48
CA LYS A 806 11.85 28.49 15.68
C LYS A 806 11.66 29.91 15.13
N ARG A 807 11.17 30.04 13.90
CA ARG A 807 10.98 31.33 13.21
C ARG A 807 9.90 32.19 13.87
N ARG A 808 8.88 31.56 14.44
CA ARG A 808 7.82 32.23 15.20
C ARG A 808 8.17 32.49 16.68
N GLY A 809 9.36 32.07 17.14
CA GLY A 809 9.82 32.30 18.51
C GLY A 809 9.10 31.47 19.58
N ILE A 810 8.46 30.37 19.19
CA ILE A 810 7.70 29.45 20.07
C ILE A 810 8.38 28.08 20.21
N TYR A 811 9.69 28.02 20.02
CA TYR A 811 10.51 26.80 20.17
C TYR A 811 11.49 26.93 21.34
N LEU A 812 11.00 26.79 22.57
CA LEU A 812 11.83 26.65 23.77
C LEU A 812 11.01 26.13 24.98
N ALA A 813 11.04 24.81 25.20
CA ALA A 813 10.26 24.13 26.26
C ALA A 813 10.44 24.73 27.67
N ARG A 814 11.65 25.23 27.99
CA ARG A 814 11.96 25.83 29.29
C ARG A 814 11.18 27.12 29.58
N PHE A 815 10.65 27.78 28.54
CA PHE A 815 9.82 28.98 28.65
C PHE A 815 8.31 28.70 28.51
N GLY A 816 7.92 27.42 28.52
CA GLY A 816 6.52 27.02 28.39
C GLY A 816 6.01 26.97 26.95
N TYR A 817 6.92 26.99 25.97
CA TYR A 817 6.63 26.83 24.55
C TYR A 817 6.91 25.40 24.06
N LEU A 818 6.85 25.17 22.74
CA LEU A 818 7.11 23.87 22.15
C LEU A 818 8.60 23.51 22.21
N GLY A 819 8.89 22.22 22.06
CA GLY A 819 10.23 21.65 21.97
C GLY A 819 10.16 20.35 21.17
N GLY A 820 11.31 19.75 20.83
CA GLY A 820 11.36 18.58 19.93
C GLY A 820 10.42 17.45 20.35
N ILE A 821 10.42 17.07 21.64
CA ILE A 821 9.55 16.01 22.15
C ILE A 821 8.05 16.38 22.10
N HIS A 822 7.69 17.66 22.28
CA HIS A 822 6.31 18.12 22.12
C HIS A 822 5.84 17.96 20.68
N ILE A 823 6.64 18.43 19.71
CA ILE A 823 6.34 18.33 18.28
C ILE A 823 6.26 16.85 17.86
N THR A 824 7.18 16.01 18.36
CA THR A 824 7.19 14.58 18.10
C THR A 824 5.87 13.91 18.53
N MET A 825 5.42 14.14 19.78
CA MET A 825 4.16 13.56 20.27
C MET A 825 2.95 14.11 19.52
N MET A 826 2.95 15.43 19.25
CA MET A 826 1.88 16.08 18.51
C MET A 826 1.75 15.55 17.08
N LEU A 827 2.86 15.43 16.36
CA LEU A 827 2.90 14.93 14.99
C LEU A 827 2.56 13.43 14.94
N SER A 828 3.12 12.63 15.85
CA SER A 828 2.88 11.18 15.91
C SER A 828 1.38 10.87 16.02
N ARG A 829 0.66 11.59 16.88
CA ARG A 829 -0.80 11.49 16.99
C ARG A 829 -1.51 11.77 15.67
N VAL A 830 -1.16 12.85 14.99
CA VAL A 830 -1.79 13.25 13.71
C VAL A 830 -1.52 12.20 12.62
N CYS A 831 -0.30 11.67 12.54
CA CYS A 831 0.06 10.60 11.61
C CYS A 831 -0.80 9.34 11.85
N LYS A 832 -0.91 8.89 13.10
CA LYS A 832 -1.67 7.68 13.44
C LYS A 832 -3.17 7.81 13.23
N LEU A 833 -3.75 8.96 13.57
CA LEU A 833 -5.16 9.25 13.28
C LEU A 833 -5.43 9.32 11.78
N SER A 834 -4.42 9.66 10.99
CA SER A 834 -4.49 9.75 9.53
C SER A 834 -4.41 8.41 8.81
N CYS A 835 -3.82 7.37 9.41
CA CYS A 835 -3.60 6.06 8.79
C CYS A 835 -4.88 5.43 8.23
N ARG A 836 -6.03 5.70 8.85
CA ARG A 836 -7.32 5.20 8.38
C ARG A 836 -7.65 5.71 6.97
N LYS A 837 -7.23 6.94 6.64
CA LYS A 837 -7.45 7.61 5.34
C LYS A 837 -6.39 7.25 4.29
N GLY A 838 -5.47 6.33 4.58
CA GLY A 838 -4.37 5.95 3.70
C GLY A 838 -3.01 6.48 4.13
N GLY A 839 -1.99 6.24 3.29
CA GLY A 839 -0.66 6.80 3.46
C GLY A 839 -0.72 8.33 3.48
N ALA A 840 0.23 8.96 4.18
CA ALA A 840 0.32 10.41 4.26
C ALA A 840 1.72 10.84 3.84
N THR A 841 1.79 11.73 2.87
CA THR A 841 3.04 12.38 2.48
C THR A 841 3.53 13.34 3.57
N SER A 842 4.79 13.80 3.51
CA SER A 842 5.28 14.80 4.45
C SER A 842 4.44 16.09 4.41
N MET A 843 3.95 16.45 3.23
CA MET A 843 3.14 17.64 2.97
C MET A 843 1.74 17.48 3.59
N ASP A 844 1.12 16.31 3.43
CA ASP A 844 -0.16 15.97 4.08
C ASP A 844 -0.04 16.00 5.60
N MET A 845 1.04 15.45 6.15
CA MET A 845 1.29 15.46 7.60
C MET A 845 1.39 16.88 8.14
N ILE A 846 2.09 17.80 7.45
CA ILE A 846 2.22 19.20 7.84
C ILE A 846 0.84 19.89 7.84
N CYS A 847 0.09 19.77 6.74
CA CYS A 847 -1.18 20.48 6.63
C CYS A 847 -2.22 19.95 7.64
N ARG A 848 -2.29 18.62 7.80
CA ARG A 848 -3.16 17.98 8.80
C ARG A 848 -2.77 18.36 10.22
N PHE A 849 -1.48 18.54 10.51
CA PHE A 849 -1.01 18.97 11.82
C PHE A 849 -1.59 20.33 12.24
N PHE A 850 -1.44 21.34 11.38
CA PHE A 850 -1.94 22.69 11.69
C PHE A 850 -3.46 22.72 11.74
N LYS A 851 -4.15 22.03 10.82
CA LYS A 851 -5.60 21.96 10.82
C LYS A 851 -6.15 21.29 12.09
N TYR A 852 -5.54 20.18 12.50
CA TYR A 852 -5.96 19.41 13.67
C TYR A 852 -5.79 20.23 14.96
N TYR A 853 -4.60 20.79 15.21
CA TYR A 853 -4.33 21.51 16.46
C TYR A 853 -4.94 22.91 16.55
N THR A 854 -5.41 23.46 15.43
CA THR A 854 -6.25 24.67 15.42
C THR A 854 -7.63 24.41 16.04
N ASN A 855 -8.15 23.19 15.90
CA ASN A 855 -9.47 22.77 16.39
C ASN A 855 -9.41 21.95 17.69
N PHE A 856 -8.21 21.69 18.22
CA PHE A 856 -8.01 20.89 19.43
C PHE A 856 -8.33 21.68 20.70
N ASP A 857 -9.17 21.13 21.58
CA ASP A 857 -9.52 21.76 22.86
C ASP A 857 -8.42 21.51 23.91
N TRP A 858 -7.41 22.39 23.92
CA TRP A 858 -6.28 22.32 24.84
C TRP A 858 -6.67 22.40 26.34
N GLU A 859 -7.81 23.03 26.66
CA GLU A 859 -8.26 23.18 28.04
C GLU A 859 -8.86 21.88 28.60
N ARG A 860 -9.52 21.08 27.75
CA ARG A 860 -10.21 19.86 28.17
C ARG A 860 -9.50 18.58 27.74
N GLU A 861 -8.99 18.51 26.52
CA GLU A 861 -8.44 17.29 25.94
C GLU A 861 -6.98 17.02 26.33
N ILE A 862 -6.68 15.75 26.61
CA ILE A 862 -5.32 15.28 26.92
C ILE A 862 -4.70 14.69 25.65
N LEU A 863 -3.56 15.24 25.23
CA LEU A 863 -2.82 14.67 24.11
C LEU A 863 -2.06 13.44 24.57
N CYS A 864 -2.43 12.29 24.01
CA CYS A 864 -1.78 11.00 24.21
C CYS A 864 -1.68 10.24 22.87
N ASP A 865 -0.90 9.17 22.84
CA ASP A 865 -0.79 8.31 21.67
C ASP A 865 -2.11 7.55 21.43
N PRO A 866 -2.75 7.67 20.26
CA PRO A 866 -4.07 7.10 20.02
C PRO A 866 -4.07 5.56 19.86
N SER A 867 -2.91 4.96 19.62
CA SER A 867 -2.77 3.53 19.31
C SER A 867 -2.18 2.72 20.47
N PHE A 868 -1.45 3.37 21.38
CA PHE A 868 -0.82 2.71 22.52
C PHE A 868 -1.81 2.37 23.64
N PHE A 869 -2.76 3.28 23.93
CA PHE A 869 -3.69 3.14 25.03
C PHE A 869 -4.99 2.48 24.57
N LYS A 870 -5.36 1.36 25.20
CA LYS A 870 -6.67 0.71 24.95
C LYS A 870 -7.83 1.50 25.56
N ASP A 871 -7.62 2.03 26.77
CA ASP A 871 -8.54 2.90 27.50
C ASP A 871 -7.91 4.28 27.70
N ALA A 872 -8.73 5.29 28.02
CA ALA A 872 -8.23 6.62 28.35
C ALA A 872 -7.12 6.53 29.42
N PRO A 873 -5.94 7.16 29.19
CA PRO A 873 -4.82 7.04 30.10
C PRO A 873 -5.21 7.56 31.48
N ARG A 874 -4.83 6.82 32.53
CA ARG A 874 -5.07 7.21 33.93
C ARG A 874 -4.19 8.41 34.31
N TYR A 875 -4.61 9.61 33.91
CA TYR A 875 -3.97 10.87 34.23
C TYR A 875 -5.00 11.89 34.74
N ARG A 876 -4.72 12.49 35.89
CA ARG A 876 -5.57 13.54 36.48
C ARG A 876 -4.97 14.91 36.17
N ARG A 877 -5.60 15.66 35.26
CA ARG A 877 -5.24 17.05 34.95
C ARG A 877 -5.36 17.93 36.19
N TYR A 878 -4.34 18.74 36.44
CA TYR A 878 -4.40 19.80 37.46
C TYR A 878 -4.96 21.10 36.87
N ALA A 879 -5.66 21.90 37.68
CA ALA A 879 -6.35 23.13 37.22
C ALA A 879 -5.41 24.20 36.61
N ASN A 880 -4.11 24.13 36.93
CA ASN A 880 -3.08 25.01 36.41
C ASN A 880 -2.32 24.45 35.19
N GLU A 881 -2.81 23.36 34.58
CA GLU A 881 -2.24 22.77 33.36
C GLU A 881 -3.05 23.18 32.13
N PRO A 882 -2.67 24.28 31.45
CA PRO A 882 -3.36 24.77 30.26
C PRO A 882 -3.12 23.89 29.02
N MET A 883 -2.08 23.07 29.04
CA MET A 883 -1.69 22.16 27.97
C MET A 883 -1.19 20.86 28.62
N VAL A 884 -1.74 19.73 28.19
CA VAL A 884 -1.34 18.40 28.68
C VAL A 884 -0.94 17.54 27.50
N ILE A 885 0.34 17.17 27.46
CA ILE A 885 0.92 16.26 26.48
C ILE A 885 1.61 15.15 27.26
N LEU A 886 1.13 13.92 27.14
CA LEU A 886 1.63 12.79 27.91
C LEU A 886 2.75 12.06 27.16
N THR A 887 3.69 11.50 27.92
CA THR A 887 4.58 10.45 27.46
C THR A 887 3.82 9.16 27.13
N ILE A 888 4.45 8.26 26.39
CA ILE A 888 3.81 7.00 25.96
C ILE A 888 3.88 5.96 27.08
N HIS A 889 5.09 5.59 27.50
CA HIS A 889 5.27 4.55 28.51
C HIS A 889 5.04 5.05 29.93
N THR A 890 4.69 4.14 30.83
CA THR A 890 4.62 4.41 32.26
C THR A 890 6.01 4.59 32.86
N PRO A 891 6.20 5.52 33.83
CA PRO A 891 5.20 6.44 34.39
C PRO A 891 4.77 7.55 33.42
N LEU A 892 3.46 7.84 33.39
CA LEU A 892 2.91 8.90 32.55
C LEU A 892 3.26 10.27 33.12
N VAL A 893 3.88 11.12 32.29
CA VAL A 893 4.29 12.47 32.69
C VAL A 893 3.79 13.48 31.67
N ASN A 894 3.24 14.61 32.15
CA ASN A 894 2.99 15.77 31.30
C ASN A 894 4.31 16.43 30.89
N ILE A 895 4.71 16.29 29.63
CA ILE A 895 5.93 16.91 29.11
C ILE A 895 5.80 18.44 28.99
N ALA A 896 4.58 18.95 28.87
CA ALA A 896 4.25 20.38 28.78
C ALA A 896 4.17 21.09 30.14
N ARG A 897 4.82 20.58 31.19
CA ARG A 897 4.74 21.10 32.58
C ARG A 897 5.08 22.59 32.76
N SER A 898 5.87 23.15 31.83
CA SER A 898 6.30 24.56 31.88
C SER A 898 5.30 25.50 31.20
N ALA A 899 4.30 24.97 30.49
CA ALA A 899 3.34 25.76 29.75
C ALA A 899 2.46 26.60 30.69
N SER A 900 2.30 27.87 30.34
CA SER A 900 1.39 28.80 31.01
C SER A 900 0.18 29.07 30.14
N LYS A 901 -0.89 29.64 30.72
CA LYS A 901 -2.08 30.03 29.95
C LYS A 901 -1.70 31.00 28.82
N ALA A 902 -0.77 31.90 29.09
CA ALA A 902 -0.29 32.86 28.10
C ALA A 902 0.52 32.21 26.98
N SER A 903 1.49 31.33 27.31
CA SER A 903 2.27 30.64 26.28
C SER A 903 1.40 29.72 25.41
N THR A 904 0.44 29.02 26.03
CA THR A 904 -0.52 28.15 25.33
C THR A 904 -1.39 28.97 24.36
N ARG A 905 -1.91 30.13 24.78
CA ARG A 905 -2.66 31.03 23.89
C ARG A 905 -1.82 31.52 22.71
N THR A 906 -0.53 31.81 22.92
CA THR A 906 0.38 32.18 21.81
C THR A 906 0.55 31.03 20.83
N ILE A 907 0.73 29.80 21.32
CA ILE A 907 0.83 28.60 20.46
C ILE A 907 -0.44 28.44 19.63
N ILE A 908 -1.63 28.52 20.25
CA ILE A 908 -2.92 28.39 19.55
C ILE A 908 -3.08 29.44 18.45
N LYS A 909 -2.71 30.71 18.71
CA LYS A 909 -2.78 31.77 17.71
C LYS A 909 -1.85 31.54 16.52
N GLU A 910 -0.63 31.04 16.77
CA GLU A 910 0.31 30.74 15.70
C GLU A 910 -0.12 29.51 14.90
N LEU A 911 -0.77 28.52 15.53
CA LEU A 911 -1.39 27.39 14.83
C LEU A 911 -2.54 27.86 13.93
N GLN A 912 -3.44 28.71 14.45
CA GLN A 912 -4.54 29.33 13.68
C GLN A 912 -4.02 30.12 12.48
N ARG A 913 -3.00 30.97 12.70
CA ARG A 913 -2.35 31.72 11.63
C ARG A 913 -1.82 30.80 10.53
N MET A 914 -1.22 29.67 10.88
CA MET A 914 -0.73 28.72 9.86
C MET A 914 -1.85 28.06 9.08
N ASP A 915 -2.96 27.67 9.73
CA ASP A 915 -4.12 27.12 9.03
C ASP A 915 -4.70 28.11 8.00
N GLU A 916 -4.77 29.39 8.37
CA GLU A 916 -5.19 30.47 7.47
C GLU A 916 -4.22 30.65 6.29
N LEU A 917 -2.91 30.65 6.54
CA LEU A 917 -1.90 30.78 5.48
C LEU A 917 -1.89 29.59 4.53
N ILE A 918 -1.99 28.35 5.05
CA ILE A 918 -2.08 27.13 4.24
C ILE A 918 -3.33 27.14 3.35
N SER A 919 -4.42 27.75 3.83
CA SER A 919 -5.67 27.89 3.07
C SER A 919 -5.59 28.96 1.97
N THR A 920 -4.50 29.73 1.88
CA THR A 920 -4.34 30.80 0.88
C THR A 920 -3.90 30.21 -0.48
N PRO A 921 -4.58 30.53 -1.61
CA PRO A 921 -4.37 29.87 -2.91
C PRO A 921 -2.95 29.97 -3.50
N ASP A 922 -2.20 31.03 -3.17
CA ASP A 922 -0.87 31.33 -3.73
C ASP A 922 0.27 31.16 -2.71
N MET A 923 0.04 30.39 -1.65
CA MET A 923 1.02 30.22 -0.58
C MET A 923 2.14 29.25 -0.97
N SER A 924 3.39 29.63 -0.70
CA SER A 924 4.58 28.77 -0.86
C SER A 924 5.13 28.27 0.48
N TRP A 925 5.93 27.20 0.46
CA TRP A 925 6.60 26.69 1.66
C TRP A 925 7.49 27.74 2.35
N SER A 926 8.19 28.57 1.58
CA SER A 926 8.97 29.71 2.11
C SER A 926 8.07 30.82 2.68
N GLY A 927 6.94 31.11 2.03
CA GLY A 927 5.94 32.07 2.50
C GLY A 927 5.30 31.68 3.84
N LEU A 928 5.04 30.39 4.04
CA LEU A 928 4.49 29.83 5.30
C LEU A 928 5.41 30.09 6.50
N VAL A 929 6.72 29.93 6.31
CA VAL A 929 7.72 30.15 7.37
C VAL A 929 8.09 31.64 7.48
N GLY A 930 7.87 32.40 6.39
CA GLY A 930 8.24 33.79 6.21
C GLY A 930 9.70 33.95 5.79
N ASN A 931 10.00 34.90 4.89
CA ASN A 931 11.37 35.33 4.50
C ASN A 931 12.10 36.10 5.62
N ILE A 932 11.75 35.82 6.86
CA ILE A 932 12.09 36.58 8.04
C ILE A 932 13.46 36.08 8.51
N THR A 933 14.52 36.83 8.27
CA THR A 933 15.82 36.54 8.91
C THR A 933 15.66 36.60 10.43
N ALA A 934 16.57 35.98 11.22
CA ALA A 934 16.49 36.08 12.69
C ALA A 934 16.46 37.54 13.22
N SER A 935 16.97 38.49 12.41
CA SER A 935 16.84 39.93 12.63
C SER A 935 15.39 40.40 12.46
N ASP A 936 14.71 39.99 11.40
CA ASP A 936 13.34 40.43 11.10
C ASP A 936 12.31 39.87 12.08
N SER A 937 12.51 38.66 12.62
CA SER A 937 11.58 38.06 13.60
C SER A 937 11.62 38.83 14.92
N SER A 938 12.81 39.30 15.29
CA SER A 938 12.98 40.18 16.45
C SER A 938 12.33 41.53 16.22
N GLN A 939 12.39 42.08 15.00
CA GLN A 939 11.70 43.33 14.68
C GLN A 939 10.18 43.18 14.62
N GLU A 940 9.65 42.09 14.06
CA GLU A 940 8.21 41.79 14.08
C GLU A 940 7.72 41.70 15.52
N PHE A 941 8.44 40.98 16.39
CA PHE A 941 8.09 40.91 17.80
C PHE A 941 8.12 42.28 18.48
N LEU A 942 9.19 43.06 18.26
CA LEU A 942 9.34 44.41 18.83
C LEU A 942 8.30 45.40 18.31
N LYS A 943 7.74 45.18 17.11
CA LYS A 943 6.61 45.95 16.56
C LYS A 943 5.25 45.46 17.07
N THR A 944 5.13 44.17 17.36
CA THR A 944 3.85 43.54 17.72
C THR A 944 3.36 43.95 19.10
N TYR A 945 4.26 44.19 20.06
CA TYR A 945 3.89 44.57 21.42
C TYR A 945 4.26 46.03 21.74
N THR A 946 3.45 46.67 22.56
CA THR A 946 3.61 48.07 22.95
C THR A 946 4.50 48.25 24.18
N SER A 947 4.83 47.18 24.89
CA SER A 947 5.62 47.22 26.14
C SER A 947 6.45 45.96 26.30
N TYR A 948 7.64 46.10 26.90
CA TYR A 948 8.58 45.00 27.12
C TYR A 948 9.26 45.10 28.49
N ILE A 949 9.55 43.95 29.10
CA ILE A 949 10.45 43.81 30.24
C ILE A 949 11.76 43.21 29.72
N LYS A 950 12.86 43.96 29.83
CA LYS A 950 14.21 43.45 29.55
C LYS A 950 14.83 42.92 30.84
N ILE A 951 15.10 41.63 30.90
CA ILE A 951 15.86 40.99 31.97
C ILE A 951 17.34 41.01 31.58
N HIS A 952 18.12 41.78 32.33
CA HIS A 952 19.57 41.88 32.15
C HIS A 952 20.28 41.11 33.25
N VAL A 953 21.16 40.18 32.88
CA VAL A 953 21.91 39.35 33.83
C VAL A 953 23.39 39.67 33.70
N GLN A 954 24.01 40.12 34.78
CA GLN A 954 25.46 40.30 34.84
C GLN A 954 26.04 39.32 35.84
N TYR A 955 27.00 38.52 35.39
CA TYR A 955 27.78 37.62 36.23
C TYR A 955 29.20 38.19 36.39
N TRP A 956 29.55 38.52 37.63
CA TRP A 956 30.87 39.03 37.98
C TRP A 956 31.65 37.94 38.73
N GLY A 957 32.20 36.99 37.99
CA GLY A 957 33.01 35.92 38.59
C GLY A 957 33.99 35.31 37.60
N MET A 958 35.10 34.78 38.11
CA MET A 958 36.22 34.29 37.29
C MET A 958 35.94 32.97 36.55
N ILE A 959 34.85 32.27 36.87
CA ILE A 959 34.53 30.95 36.31
C ILE A 959 33.29 31.05 35.41
N LEU A 960 33.50 31.03 34.09
CA LEU A 960 32.43 31.11 33.09
C LEU A 960 31.35 30.02 33.27
N ALA A 961 31.72 28.82 33.71
CA ALA A 961 30.79 27.73 34.00
C ALA A 961 29.79 28.05 35.14
N LYS A 962 30.19 28.87 36.12
CA LYS A 962 29.29 29.35 37.18
C LYS A 962 28.32 30.41 36.65
N GLY A 963 28.77 31.26 35.73
CA GLY A 963 27.91 32.22 35.02
C GLY A 963 26.83 31.54 34.17
N SER A 964 27.19 30.52 33.39
CA SER A 964 26.20 29.75 32.61
C SER A 964 25.22 28.98 33.49
N THR A 965 25.66 28.52 34.66
CA THR A 965 24.79 27.89 35.67
C THR A 965 23.79 28.89 36.25
N LEU A 966 24.21 30.13 36.53
CA LEU A 966 23.32 31.21 36.97
C LEU A 966 22.26 31.55 35.91
N LEU A 967 22.68 31.67 34.65
CA LEU A 967 21.76 31.94 33.54
C LEU A 967 20.74 30.80 33.40
N GLY A 968 21.20 29.55 33.41
CA GLY A 968 20.31 28.38 33.37
C GLY A 968 19.32 28.33 34.55
N TRP A 969 19.78 28.69 35.74
CA TRP A 969 18.91 28.80 36.91
C TRP A 969 17.83 29.88 36.73
N LEU A 970 18.19 31.06 36.20
CA LEU A 970 17.26 32.16 36.01
C LEU A 970 16.21 31.81 34.95
N GLU A 971 16.65 31.32 33.79
CA GLU A 971 15.79 30.86 32.71
C GLU A 971 14.75 29.82 33.19
N SER A 972 15.16 28.89 34.08
CA SER A 972 14.26 27.87 34.64
C SER A 972 13.14 28.43 35.53
N ARG A 973 13.25 29.71 35.95
CA ARG A 973 12.30 30.39 36.83
C ARG A 973 11.53 31.50 36.12
N CYS A 974 11.92 31.88 34.90
CA CYS A 974 11.22 32.87 34.10
C CYS A 974 9.72 32.54 33.93
N CYS A 975 9.35 31.28 33.72
CA CYS A 975 7.93 30.88 33.67
C CYS A 975 7.17 31.15 34.96
N ARG A 976 7.82 31.07 36.13
CA ARG A 976 7.17 31.35 37.42
C ARG A 976 6.89 32.84 37.60
N LEU A 977 7.77 33.70 37.07
CA LEU A 977 7.55 35.15 37.05
C LEU A 977 6.31 35.51 36.22
N LEU A 978 6.05 34.78 35.12
CA LEU A 978 4.85 34.96 34.29
C LEU A 978 3.56 34.48 34.98
N ASN A 979 3.66 33.53 35.92
CA ASN A 979 2.51 32.91 36.59
C ASN A 979 2.10 33.60 37.91
N GLY A 980 2.76 34.68 38.33
CA GLY A 980 2.33 35.51 39.47
C GLY A 980 2.44 34.87 40.87
N ALA A 981 3.22 33.80 41.04
CA ALA A 981 3.32 33.10 42.32
C ALA A 981 4.52 33.59 43.17
N TYR A 982 4.38 34.75 43.80
CA TYR A 982 5.02 35.05 45.09
C TYR A 982 3.99 35.72 46.01
N PRO A 983 3.78 35.22 47.25
CA PRO A 983 3.18 36.02 48.29
C PRO A 983 4.25 37.02 48.74
N VAL A 984 4.37 38.15 48.04
CA VAL A 984 5.09 39.27 48.61
C VAL A 984 4.17 39.85 49.68
N SER A 985 4.59 39.75 50.93
CA SER A 985 4.11 40.57 52.02
C SER A 985 4.44 42.05 51.71
N MET A 986 3.69 42.63 50.80
CA MET A 986 3.58 44.08 50.63
C MET A 986 2.17 44.44 51.08
N GLN A 987 2.07 44.96 52.30
CA GLN A 987 1.00 45.89 52.62
C GLN A 987 1.13 47.06 51.66
N GLU A 988 0.20 47.17 50.70
CA GLU A 988 -0.36 48.44 50.25
C GLU A 988 -1.54 48.21 49.28
N TYR A 989 -2.51 49.11 49.37
CA TYR A 989 -3.89 49.00 48.91
C TYR A 989 -4.05 48.97 47.37
N GLY A 990 -4.79 47.98 46.86
CA GLY A 990 -5.29 47.92 45.48
C GLY A 990 -5.85 46.52 45.10
N PRO A 991 -6.87 46.41 44.24
CA PRO A 991 -7.55 45.13 43.96
C PRO A 991 -6.63 44.11 43.30
N ARG A 992 -6.66 42.88 43.80
CA ARG A 992 -5.82 41.72 43.44
C ARG A 992 -6.25 41.01 42.14
N ASP A 993 -6.76 41.74 41.16
CA ASP A 993 -7.21 41.14 39.89
C ASP A 993 -6.18 41.32 38.74
N SER A 994 -5.92 40.20 38.06
CA SER A 994 -5.50 40.05 36.65
C SER A 994 -4.12 40.59 36.17
N LEU A 995 -3.02 40.02 36.68
CA LEU A 995 -1.75 39.94 35.91
C LEU A 995 -1.70 38.72 34.96
N GLN A 996 -2.68 37.80 35.05
CA GLN A 996 -2.67 36.49 34.37
C GLN A 996 -2.92 36.55 32.85
N GLU A 997 -3.32 37.68 32.28
CA GLU A 997 -3.92 37.70 30.92
C GLU A 997 -3.01 38.21 29.78
N ARG A 998 -1.82 38.76 30.05
CA ARG A 998 -1.24 39.78 29.13
C ARG A 998 0.28 39.70 28.82
N VAL A 999 0.96 38.56 29.01
CA VAL A 999 2.44 38.48 28.85
C VAL A 999 2.87 37.43 27.81
N SER A 1000 3.64 37.84 26.78
CA SER A 1000 4.25 36.95 25.78
C SER A 1000 5.77 37.02 25.89
N VAL A 1001 6.50 35.93 25.64
CA VAL A 1001 7.98 35.91 25.78
C VAL A 1001 8.62 35.56 24.45
N MET A 1002 9.53 36.41 23.95
CA MET A 1002 10.43 36.07 22.85
C MET A 1002 11.87 36.33 23.26
N LEU A 1003 12.72 35.32 23.05
CA LEU A 1003 14.14 35.43 23.31
C LEU A 1003 14.90 35.80 22.04
N GLN A 1004 15.68 36.87 22.16
CA GLN A 1004 16.79 37.15 21.26
C GLN A 1004 18.06 36.99 22.08
N ASN A 1005 18.89 36.01 21.74
CA ASN A 1005 20.12 35.75 22.46
C ASN A 1005 21.23 36.66 21.93
N THR A 1006 21.34 37.87 22.49
CA THR A 1006 22.48 38.75 22.30
C THR A 1006 23.13 38.98 23.67
N LYS A 1007 24.32 38.40 23.86
CA LYS A 1007 25.23 38.60 25.02
C LYS A 1007 24.50 38.84 26.37
N GLY A 1008 23.87 37.80 26.94
CA GLY A 1008 23.43 37.80 28.34
C GLY A 1008 22.15 38.56 28.69
N SER A 1009 21.27 38.84 27.72
CA SER A 1009 19.98 39.51 27.96
C SER A 1009 18.78 38.73 27.43
N THR A 1010 17.65 38.80 28.13
CA THR A 1010 16.36 38.15 27.77
C THR A 1010 15.25 39.21 27.74
N LEU A 1011 14.41 39.22 26.71
CA LEU A 1011 13.26 40.13 26.57
C LEU A 1011 11.95 39.39 26.84
N LEU A 1012 11.02 40.03 27.55
CA LEU A 1012 9.63 39.61 27.74
C LEU A 1012 8.74 40.74 27.21
N ALA A 1013 7.60 40.45 26.60
CA ALA A 1013 6.64 41.44 26.10
C ALA A 1013 5.34 41.45 26.90
N LEU A 1014 4.74 42.63 27.05
CA LEU A 1014 3.47 42.88 27.73
C LEU A 1014 2.48 43.53 26.75
N ARG A 1015 1.23 43.09 26.78
CA ARG A 1015 0.14 43.73 26.02
C ARG A 1015 -0.73 44.54 26.97
N GLU A 1016 -0.60 45.87 26.94
CA GLU A 1016 -1.40 46.85 27.70
C GLU A 1016 -1.57 46.57 29.21
N THR A 1017 -0.64 47.11 30.02
CA THR A 1017 -0.89 47.46 31.43
C THR A 1017 -0.09 48.70 31.81
N ARG A 1018 -0.71 49.60 32.60
CA ARG A 1018 -0.06 50.79 33.17
C ARG A 1018 1.25 50.41 33.86
N ARG A 1019 2.29 51.22 33.62
CA ARG A 1019 3.68 51.13 34.14
C ARG A 1019 3.84 50.21 35.36
N VAL A 1020 4.35 49.00 35.16
CA VAL A 1020 4.87 48.16 36.25
C VAL A 1020 6.39 48.34 36.28
N ILE A 1021 6.89 49.08 37.27
CA ILE A 1021 8.33 49.20 37.55
C ILE A 1021 8.71 48.01 38.44
N LEU A 1022 9.27 46.95 37.84
CA LEU A 1022 9.90 45.86 38.59
C LEU A 1022 11.31 46.29 39.02
N LYS A 1023 11.43 46.78 40.25
CA LYS A 1023 12.72 47.07 40.90
C LYS A 1023 13.31 45.74 41.40
N VAL A 1024 14.24 45.16 40.64
CA VAL A 1024 14.92 43.91 41.04
C VAL A 1024 15.82 44.19 42.25
N LEU A 1025 15.58 43.44 43.33
CA LEU A 1025 16.30 43.52 44.60
C LEU A 1025 17.80 43.28 44.42
N ARG A 1026 18.62 44.24 44.91
CA ARG A 1026 20.05 44.04 45.15
C ARG A 1026 20.22 43.00 46.25
N TRP A 1027 20.99 41.95 45.98
CA TRP A 1027 21.57 41.13 47.04
C TRP A 1027 22.79 41.90 47.58
N ARG A 1028 22.69 42.37 48.83
CA ARG A 1028 23.81 42.97 49.57
C ARG A 1028 24.58 41.85 50.25
N ASP A 1029 25.89 41.82 50.04
CA ASP A 1029 26.86 42.00 51.13
C ASP A 1029 28.27 42.31 50.56
N VAL A 1030 28.80 43.47 51.03
CA VAL A 1030 30.22 43.85 51.27
C VAL A 1030 31.20 43.77 50.06
N ASP A 1031 31.98 44.76 49.64
CA ASP A 1031 32.45 46.04 50.18
C ASP A 1031 32.80 47.02 49.04
N LYS A 1032 32.96 48.31 49.36
CA LYS A 1032 33.36 49.42 48.46
C LYS A 1032 34.69 49.08 47.74
N THR A 1033 34.95 49.44 46.48
CA THR A 1033 35.28 50.80 46.00
C THR A 1033 35.70 50.71 44.52
N ARG A 1034 35.54 51.82 43.78
CA ARG A 1034 36.05 52.18 42.43
C ARG A 1034 35.20 51.82 41.20
N LEU A 1035 34.54 52.86 40.70
CA LEU A 1035 34.31 53.08 39.27
C LEU A 1035 35.62 52.98 38.50
N CYS A 1036 35.62 52.27 37.38
CA CYS A 1036 36.26 52.75 36.15
C CYS A 1036 35.54 52.14 34.93
N LEU A 1037 35.13 53.00 34.01
CA LEU A 1037 34.67 52.66 32.66
C LEU A 1037 35.80 51.96 31.88
N ILE A 1038 35.43 51.05 30.97
CA ILE A 1038 35.81 51.00 29.53
C ILE A 1038 35.54 49.58 28.96
N GLY A 1039 34.70 49.52 27.93
CA GLY A 1039 34.96 48.76 26.69
C GLY A 1039 34.69 47.25 26.58
N SER A 1040 33.74 46.93 25.67
CA SER A 1040 33.57 45.75 24.78
C SER A 1040 33.08 44.39 25.29
#